data_AF-A0A562IDZ3-F1
#
_entry.id   AF-A0A562IDZ3-F1
#
_cell.length_a   1.000
_cell.length_b   1.000
_cell.length_c   1.000
_cell.angle_alpha   90.00
_cell.angle_beta   90.00
_cell.angle_gamma   90.00
#
_symmetry.space_group_name_H-M   'P 1'
#
loop_
_entity.id
_entity.type
_entity.pdbx_description
1 polymer ?
#
loop_
_entity_poly.entity_id
_entity_poly.type
_entity_poly.pdbx_seq_one_letter_code
_entity_poly.pdbx_strand_id
1 'polypeptide(L)'
;MIVLKLYRALPQGVRRRLIDLLPRHRRLSLVRSLTRPNGGDRVYPVGARVTVDDDGARTEAEVVTAATPLELWHRNLTAVTGVLEAAGIDHHCLRNDDYLRSSVAVLEDRRAEVLRLVRSARALSGAHVRVVEVRPGRNQPGLAPTEVIQVWFPVTDTRAIVTLGAQFACEIEFWTQVGDVVRAPRHNAVVDEAPARAEPVRVAAALLSHFVPEADDHTYRTRRDLAVRAPDRVGFAIDAVFTWVDGSDPEWQRRKTAALGSPEARHAVAANSSRYHNRDELRYAMRSLHSFAPWLRKIFLVTDGQLPSWLDPTHPMVTVVTHAELFADLGGRSSFNSHAIESRLHRIPGLAEHFLYFNDDVFLGRPLLPTHFFHANGIAKFFPSPAQFGLGEARPGDLPVNAAGKNNRRHIQRQFGVTITQKMKHTPFALRRSIMHQIEEVLQAEVTETAGHLFRHQGDLSIPSSLHQYWSYLTGQAVPGDIEYEYADLGHPSTPARLAELLARRDRDVFCLNDTDSDPEAFAEQERMLADFLPRYLPFPAPFELPDGVVAERRKMGASALWRQSRGADRHRRQVDAPTMPALGVGRQVDAQTVPALRVGPRLDAPTLPSMRIAAARAAEQGTVPPGWGTYPADQPGERRDA
;
A
#
# COMPACT_ATOMS: atom_id res chain seq x y z
N MET A 1 0.89 27.98 24.30
CA MET A 1 1.16 26.57 24.66
C MET A 1 0.04 25.90 25.46
N ILE A 2 -0.52 26.51 26.50
CA ILE A 2 -1.56 25.90 27.36
C ILE A 2 -2.85 25.58 26.58
N VAL A 3 -3.33 26.53 25.76
CA VAL A 3 -4.48 26.36 24.85
C VAL A 3 -4.30 25.20 23.86
N LEU A 4 -3.05 24.96 23.43
CA LEU A 4 -2.68 23.90 22.49
C LEU A 4 -2.82 22.50 23.09
N LYS A 5 -2.28 22.35 24.31
CA LYS A 5 -2.34 21.09 25.07
C LYS A 5 -3.78 20.77 25.45
N LEU A 6 -4.55 21.80 25.86
CA LEU A 6 -5.99 21.69 26.10
C LEU A 6 -6.74 21.27 24.83
N TYR A 7 -6.51 21.94 23.69
CA TYR A 7 -7.16 21.58 22.43
C TYR A 7 -6.80 20.15 21.99
N ARG A 8 -5.54 19.73 22.07
CA ARG A 8 -5.10 18.36 21.72
C ARG A 8 -5.61 17.29 22.70
N ALA A 9 -5.84 17.64 23.96
CA ALA A 9 -6.40 16.74 24.96
C ALA A 9 -7.91 16.51 24.80
N LEU A 10 -8.61 17.33 24.01
CA LEU A 10 -10.05 17.16 23.77
C LEU A 10 -10.33 15.98 22.82
N PRO A 11 -11.41 15.21 23.06
CA PRO A 11 -11.89 14.20 22.12
C PRO A 11 -12.11 14.79 20.73
N GLN A 12 -11.88 13.99 19.68
CA GLN A 12 -11.95 14.45 18.29
C GLN A 12 -13.28 15.14 17.96
N GLY A 13 -14.41 14.61 18.47
CA GLY A 13 -15.72 15.21 18.29
C GLY A 13 -15.88 16.61 18.93
N VAL A 14 -15.22 16.85 20.06
CA VAL A 14 -15.25 18.15 20.77
C VAL A 14 -14.35 19.16 20.06
N ARG A 15 -13.16 18.74 19.62
CA ARG A 15 -12.26 19.56 18.79
C ARG A 15 -12.98 20.09 17.53
N ARG A 16 -13.71 19.21 16.83
CA ARG A 16 -14.48 19.57 15.63
C ARG A 16 -15.54 20.64 15.92
N ARG A 17 -16.35 20.46 16.97
CA ARG A 17 -17.39 21.43 17.38
C ARG A 17 -16.83 22.81 17.72
N LEU A 18 -15.65 22.89 18.35
CA LEU A 18 -15.01 24.16 18.68
C LEU A 18 -14.51 24.91 17.42
N ILE A 19 -14.00 24.19 16.42
CA ILE A 19 -13.60 24.79 15.14
C ILE A 19 -14.81 25.34 14.38
N ASP A 20 -15.96 24.68 14.49
CA ASP A 20 -17.18 25.08 13.79
C ASP A 20 -17.77 26.41 14.27
N LEU A 21 -17.31 26.95 15.40
CA LEU A 21 -17.70 28.27 15.91
C LEU A 21 -16.97 29.44 15.23
N LEU A 22 -15.91 29.17 14.46
CA LEU A 22 -15.10 30.21 13.80
C LEU A 22 -15.61 30.52 12.37
N PRO A 23 -15.32 31.72 11.81
CA PRO A 23 -15.58 32.00 10.40
C PRO A 23 -14.83 31.03 9.48
N ARG A 24 -15.47 30.50 8.42
CA ARG A 24 -14.91 29.44 7.54
C ARG A 24 -13.50 29.76 7.04
N HIS A 25 -13.24 31.00 6.62
CA HIS A 25 -11.94 31.47 6.12
C HIS A 25 -10.81 31.52 7.18
N ARG A 26 -11.14 31.47 8.49
CA ARG A 26 -10.13 31.47 9.58
C ARG A 26 -9.90 30.09 10.19
N ARG A 27 -10.74 29.10 9.88
CA ARG A 27 -10.70 27.78 10.52
C ARG A 27 -9.40 27.04 10.22
N LEU A 28 -9.05 26.90 8.95
CA LEU A 28 -7.85 26.17 8.52
C LEU A 28 -6.57 26.84 9.06
N SER A 29 -6.45 28.15 8.88
CA SER A 29 -5.28 28.92 9.33
C SER A 29 -5.08 28.86 10.84
N LEU A 30 -6.17 29.01 11.62
CA LEU A 30 -6.09 28.89 13.08
C LEU A 30 -5.73 27.47 13.50
N VAL A 31 -6.40 26.44 12.96
CA VAL A 31 -6.11 25.05 13.33
C VAL A 31 -4.67 24.71 12.96
N ARG A 32 -4.17 25.14 11.80
CA ARG A 32 -2.77 24.97 11.40
C ARG A 32 -1.80 25.66 12.37
N SER A 33 -2.08 26.89 12.78
CA SER A 33 -1.27 27.58 13.80
C SER A 33 -1.24 26.81 15.13
N LEU A 34 -2.34 26.11 15.45
CA LEU A 34 -2.49 25.31 16.67
C LEU A 34 -1.95 23.87 16.54
N THR A 35 -1.79 23.36 15.31
CA THR A 35 -1.39 21.97 15.07
C THR A 35 -0.01 21.84 14.46
N ARG A 36 0.71 22.95 14.23
CA ARG A 36 2.12 22.94 13.83
C ARG A 36 2.92 21.95 14.70
N PRO A 37 3.57 20.94 14.10
CA PRO A 37 4.39 19.99 14.83
C PRO A 37 5.55 20.72 15.53
N ASN A 38 5.93 20.25 16.72
CA ASN A 38 7.20 20.63 17.32
C ASN A 38 8.31 19.81 16.64
N GLY A 39 9.30 20.48 16.04
CA GLY A 39 10.37 19.83 15.28
C GLY A 39 10.90 20.79 14.22
N GLY A 40 12.14 21.24 14.40
CA GLY A 40 12.60 22.59 14.04
C GLY A 40 13.00 22.78 12.58
N ASP A 41 12.94 24.05 12.14
CA ASP A 41 13.53 24.54 10.88
C ASP A 41 15.06 24.37 10.81
N ARG A 42 15.65 23.67 11.79
CA ARG A 42 17.07 23.41 11.88
C ARG A 42 17.40 22.21 10.99
N VAL A 43 18.30 22.45 10.04
CA VAL A 43 18.90 21.41 9.20
C VAL A 43 20.22 20.98 9.84
N TYR A 44 20.39 19.68 10.01
CA TYR A 44 21.62 19.07 10.52
C TYR A 44 22.49 18.57 9.37
N PRO A 45 23.82 18.66 9.47
CA PRO A 45 24.71 18.14 8.44
C PRO A 45 24.68 16.61 8.41
N VAL A 46 24.80 16.05 7.21
CA VAL A 46 24.88 14.60 6.98
C VAL A 46 26.08 14.02 7.75
N GLY A 47 25.88 12.88 8.40
CA GLY A 47 26.87 12.22 9.26
C GLY A 47 26.97 12.80 10.68
N ALA A 48 26.27 13.89 10.99
CA ALA A 48 26.16 14.36 12.37
C ALA A 48 25.38 13.36 13.22
N ARG A 49 25.66 13.35 14.53
CA ARG A 49 24.82 12.65 15.51
C ARG A 49 23.96 13.64 16.27
N VAL A 50 22.68 13.33 16.37
CA VAL A 50 21.66 14.18 16.98
C VAL A 50 20.75 13.36 17.88
N THR A 51 20.35 13.94 19.00
CA THR A 51 19.42 13.27 19.92
C THR A 51 17.99 13.33 19.37
N VAL A 52 17.42 12.17 19.05
CA VAL A 52 16.04 12.00 18.56
C VAL A 52 15.19 11.20 19.54
N ASP A 53 13.89 11.13 19.28
CA ASP A 53 12.99 10.18 19.92
C ASP A 53 12.98 8.87 19.11
N ASP A 54 13.16 7.74 19.79
CA ASP A 54 13.11 6.37 19.25
C ASP A 54 12.27 5.53 20.21
N ASP A 55 10.99 5.33 19.86
CA ASP A 55 10.01 4.59 20.68
C ASP A 55 9.89 5.14 22.12
N GLY A 56 9.82 6.47 22.25
CA GLY A 56 9.72 7.17 23.54
C GLY A 56 11.03 7.26 24.35
N ALA A 57 12.14 6.73 23.81
CA ALA A 57 13.46 6.88 24.39
C ALA A 57 14.28 7.95 23.63
N ARG A 58 15.11 8.70 24.36
CA ARG A 58 16.04 9.66 23.75
C ARG A 58 17.32 8.95 23.31
N THR A 59 17.57 8.96 22.01
CA THR A 59 18.62 8.16 21.37
C THR A 59 19.45 9.04 20.42
N GLU A 60 20.77 8.85 20.38
CA GLU A 60 21.64 9.48 19.38
C GLU A 60 21.50 8.77 18.03
N ALA A 61 21.03 9.47 17.00
CA ALA A 61 20.88 8.95 15.64
C ALA A 61 21.82 9.66 14.65
N GLU A 62 22.30 8.92 13.66
CA GLU A 62 23.09 9.45 12.55
C GLU A 62 22.18 10.14 11.52
N VAL A 63 22.54 11.35 11.10
CA VAL A 63 21.80 12.11 10.08
C VAL A 63 22.17 11.62 8.69
N VAL A 64 21.18 11.13 7.93
CA VAL A 64 21.35 10.59 6.57
C VAL A 64 20.40 11.26 5.57
N THR A 65 20.75 11.18 4.28
CA THR A 65 19.93 11.74 3.19
C THR A 65 18.93 10.74 2.61
N ALA A 66 19.21 9.45 2.72
CA ALA A 66 18.37 8.36 2.27
C ALA A 66 18.51 7.18 3.23
N ALA A 67 17.38 6.55 3.53
CA ALA A 67 17.31 5.31 4.30
C ALA A 67 15.91 4.68 4.15
N THR A 68 15.86 3.36 4.20
CA THR A 68 14.60 2.60 4.23
C THR A 68 14.57 1.62 5.40
N PRO A 69 13.36 1.27 5.89
CA PRO A 69 13.16 0.16 6.83
C PRO A 69 13.94 -1.12 6.46
N LEU A 70 13.93 -1.51 5.18
CA LEU A 70 14.60 -2.72 4.70
C LEU A 70 16.13 -2.61 4.78
N GLU A 71 16.71 -1.46 4.40
CA GLU A 71 18.15 -1.23 4.53
C GLU A 71 18.61 -1.30 5.99
N LEU A 72 17.83 -0.76 6.92
CA LEU A 72 18.15 -0.84 8.35
C LEU A 72 18.04 -2.27 8.88
N TRP A 73 17.04 -3.03 8.43
CA TRP A 73 16.92 -4.46 8.73
C TRP A 73 18.18 -5.23 8.30
N HIS A 74 18.65 -5.04 7.05
CA HIS A 74 19.87 -5.66 6.55
C HIS A 74 21.13 -5.16 7.27
N ARG A 75 21.27 -3.84 7.46
CA ARG A 75 22.44 -3.24 8.15
C ARG A 75 22.62 -3.86 9.53
N ASN A 76 21.53 -3.94 10.31
CA ASN A 76 21.57 -4.45 11.68
C ASN A 76 21.89 -5.94 11.71
N LEU A 77 21.23 -6.76 10.87
CA LEU A 77 21.47 -8.20 10.81
C LEU A 77 22.91 -8.51 10.35
N THR A 78 23.34 -7.91 9.23
CA THR A 78 24.67 -8.13 8.66
C THR A 78 25.79 -7.72 9.62
N ALA A 79 25.62 -6.62 10.35
CA ALA A 79 26.61 -6.18 11.32
C ALA A 79 26.75 -7.16 12.50
N VAL A 80 25.63 -7.67 13.02
CA VAL A 80 25.63 -8.66 14.11
C VAL A 80 26.22 -9.99 13.64
N THR A 81 25.72 -10.54 12.52
CA THR A 81 26.21 -11.83 12.01
C THR A 81 27.69 -11.76 11.62
N GLY A 82 28.12 -10.67 10.97
CA GLY A 82 29.52 -10.50 10.58
C GLY A 82 30.47 -10.46 11.78
N VAL A 83 30.04 -9.89 12.90
CA VAL A 83 30.82 -9.86 14.15
C VAL A 83 30.87 -11.22 14.83
N LEU A 84 29.75 -11.97 14.85
CA LEU A 84 29.72 -13.34 15.36
C LEU A 84 30.61 -14.28 14.51
N GLU A 85 30.54 -14.16 13.18
CA GLU A 85 31.38 -14.92 12.24
C GLU A 85 32.87 -14.62 12.45
N ALA A 86 33.24 -13.35 12.55
CA ALA A 86 34.63 -12.94 12.77
C ALA A 86 35.21 -13.43 14.12
N ALA A 87 34.35 -13.60 15.13
CA ALA A 87 34.71 -14.14 16.44
C ALA A 87 34.68 -15.68 16.50
N GLY A 88 34.27 -16.37 15.43
CA GLY A 88 34.11 -17.83 15.44
C GLY A 88 32.99 -18.30 16.38
N ILE A 89 32.00 -17.45 16.64
CA ILE A 89 30.82 -17.80 17.43
C ILE A 89 29.79 -18.42 16.49
N ASP A 90 29.43 -19.67 16.77
CA ASP A 90 28.38 -20.34 16.00
C ASP A 90 27.03 -19.67 16.24
N HIS A 91 26.31 -19.42 15.16
CA HIS A 91 25.04 -18.69 15.20
C HIS A 91 24.14 -19.12 14.04
N HIS A 92 22.84 -18.94 14.22
CA HIS A 92 21.84 -19.23 13.19
C HIS A 92 20.79 -18.13 13.11
N CYS A 93 20.52 -17.63 11.91
CA CYS A 93 19.43 -16.67 11.73
C CYS A 93 18.07 -17.36 11.82
N LEU A 94 17.14 -16.68 12.49
CA LEU A 94 15.76 -17.13 12.73
C LEU A 94 14.78 -16.24 11.98
N ARG A 95 13.59 -16.78 11.70
CA ARG A 95 12.43 -15.96 11.32
C ARG A 95 11.86 -15.33 12.58
N ASN A 96 11.82 -14.00 12.62
CA ASN A 96 11.19 -13.23 13.70
C ASN A 96 9.68 -13.09 13.42
N ASP A 97 8.86 -13.15 14.47
CA ASP A 97 7.41 -12.94 14.37
C ASP A 97 7.07 -11.47 14.06
N ASP A 98 7.92 -10.54 14.51
CA ASP A 98 7.92 -9.15 14.06
C ASP A 98 8.75 -9.05 12.76
N TYR A 99 8.06 -8.86 11.64
CA TYR A 99 8.66 -8.81 10.31
C TYR A 99 9.62 -7.64 10.09
N LEU A 100 9.63 -6.64 10.98
CA LEU A 100 10.56 -5.52 10.94
C LEU A 100 11.82 -5.75 11.77
N ARG A 101 11.88 -6.81 12.57
CA ARG A 101 13.08 -7.21 13.31
C ARG A 101 13.74 -8.40 12.65
N SER A 102 15.02 -8.57 12.96
CA SER A 102 15.77 -9.77 12.63
C SER A 102 16.17 -10.48 13.91
N SER A 103 16.42 -11.79 13.84
CA SER A 103 16.82 -12.58 15.00
C SER A 103 17.95 -13.54 14.67
N VAL A 104 18.89 -13.66 15.60
CA VAL A 104 20.03 -14.58 15.54
C VAL A 104 20.08 -15.37 16.83
N ALA A 105 20.11 -16.70 16.73
CA ALA A 105 20.32 -17.61 17.85
C ALA A 105 21.81 -17.86 18.07
N VAL A 106 22.22 -17.82 19.34
CA VAL A 106 23.54 -18.26 19.82
C VAL A 106 23.34 -19.16 21.03
N LEU A 107 24.25 -20.08 21.30
CA LEU A 107 24.19 -20.90 22.53
C LEU A 107 24.40 -20.06 23.79
N GLU A 108 23.66 -20.39 24.84
CA GLU A 108 23.68 -19.71 26.14
C GLU A 108 25.07 -19.69 26.79
N ASP A 109 25.89 -20.72 26.58
CA ASP A 109 27.26 -20.80 27.10
C ASP A 109 28.20 -19.72 26.55
N ARG A 110 27.90 -19.16 25.37
CA ARG A 110 28.62 -18.04 24.76
C ARG A 110 28.11 -16.67 25.19
N ARG A 111 27.08 -16.57 26.06
CA ARG A 111 26.46 -15.29 26.47
C ARG A 111 27.47 -14.24 26.92
N ALA A 112 28.38 -14.61 27.83
CA ALA A 112 29.38 -13.66 28.36
C ALA A 112 30.33 -13.14 27.28
N GLU A 113 30.66 -13.97 26.29
CA GLU A 113 31.50 -13.59 25.17
C GLU A 113 30.75 -12.67 24.19
N VAL A 114 29.51 -13.00 23.84
CA VAL A 114 28.64 -12.17 23.00
C VAL A 114 28.42 -10.79 23.63
N LEU A 115 28.15 -10.72 24.94
CA LEU A 115 27.98 -9.43 25.65
C LEU A 115 29.23 -8.56 25.59
N ARG A 116 30.43 -9.14 25.70
CA ARG A 116 31.69 -8.40 25.51
C ARG A 116 31.82 -7.94 24.07
N LEU A 117 31.56 -8.84 23.13
CA LEU A 117 31.73 -8.60 21.69
C LEU A 117 30.82 -7.48 21.19
N VAL A 118 29.53 -7.50 21.55
CA VAL A 118 28.57 -6.47 21.18
C VAL A 118 28.96 -5.08 21.70
N ARG A 119 29.70 -5.01 22.82
CA ARG A 119 30.19 -3.75 23.40
C ARG A 119 31.51 -3.26 22.83
N SER A 120 32.38 -4.17 22.35
CA SER A 120 33.76 -3.83 21.97
C SER A 120 34.05 -3.94 20.47
N ALA A 121 33.21 -4.63 19.70
CA ALA A 121 33.45 -4.85 18.28
C ALA A 121 33.42 -3.53 17.50
N ARG A 122 34.51 -3.23 16.78
CA ARG A 122 34.63 -2.02 15.95
C ARG A 122 33.51 -1.90 14.92
N ALA A 123 33.06 -3.02 14.34
CA ALA A 123 31.97 -3.04 13.36
C ALA A 123 30.60 -2.66 13.96
N LEU A 124 30.45 -2.73 15.29
CA LEU A 124 29.27 -2.26 16.02
C LEU A 124 29.49 -0.88 16.64
N SER A 125 30.58 -0.19 16.30
CA SER A 125 30.80 1.18 16.74
C SER A 125 29.67 2.09 16.23
N GLY A 126 28.94 2.69 17.16
CA GLY A 126 27.76 3.50 16.84
C GLY A 126 26.43 2.76 16.85
N ALA A 127 26.43 1.43 17.04
CA ALA A 127 25.21 0.72 17.35
C ALA A 127 24.74 1.06 18.77
N HIS A 128 23.43 1.11 18.95
CA HIS A 128 22.80 1.06 20.26
C HIS A 128 22.56 -0.38 20.64
N VAL A 129 22.72 -0.65 21.92
CA VAL A 129 22.60 -1.99 22.50
C VAL A 129 21.66 -1.90 23.69
N ARG A 130 20.58 -2.68 23.64
CA ARG A 130 19.61 -2.76 24.73
C ARG A 130 19.38 -4.22 25.08
N VAL A 131 19.36 -4.51 26.37
CA VAL A 131 18.91 -5.82 26.86
C VAL A 131 17.43 -5.69 27.19
N VAL A 132 16.62 -6.59 26.64
CA VAL A 132 15.18 -6.63 26.90
C VAL A 132 14.79 -8.03 27.37
N GLU A 133 13.83 -8.08 28.28
CA GLU A 133 13.26 -9.35 28.74
C GLU A 133 12.17 -9.80 27.76
N VAL A 134 12.24 -11.04 27.31
CA VAL A 134 11.21 -11.71 26.52
C VAL A 134 10.56 -12.81 27.34
N ARG A 135 9.25 -12.98 27.15
CA ARG A 135 8.49 -14.04 27.81
C ARG A 135 8.49 -15.29 26.93
N PRO A 136 8.53 -16.49 27.55
CA PRO A 136 8.33 -17.73 26.83
C PRO A 136 6.96 -17.80 26.16
N GLY A 137 6.84 -18.68 25.17
CA GLY A 137 5.55 -18.93 24.52
C GLY A 137 4.51 -19.49 25.50
N ARG A 138 3.22 -19.33 25.19
CA ARG A 138 2.12 -19.93 25.99
C ARG A 138 2.27 -21.45 26.18
N ASN A 139 2.90 -22.12 25.22
CA ASN A 139 3.16 -23.57 25.24
C ASN A 139 4.45 -23.94 25.99
N GLN A 140 5.15 -22.97 26.59
CA GLN A 140 6.38 -23.14 27.35
C GLN A 140 6.22 -22.65 28.82
N PRO A 141 5.18 -23.08 29.56
CA PRO A 141 4.84 -22.51 30.87
C PRO A 141 5.89 -22.75 31.97
N GLY A 142 6.83 -23.67 31.74
CA GLY A 142 7.92 -23.98 32.67
C GLY A 142 9.19 -23.16 32.48
N LEU A 143 9.26 -22.30 31.46
CA LEU A 143 10.41 -21.42 31.23
C LEU A 143 10.22 -20.09 31.98
N ALA A 144 11.32 -19.54 32.49
CA ALA A 144 11.34 -18.18 33.03
C ALA A 144 11.50 -17.17 31.88
N PRO A 145 11.06 -15.91 32.07
CA PRO A 145 11.48 -14.82 31.20
C PRO A 145 13.01 -14.77 31.06
N THR A 146 13.47 -14.42 29.87
CA THR A 146 14.90 -14.43 29.54
C THR A 146 15.29 -13.18 28.77
N GLU A 147 16.56 -12.83 28.86
CA GLU A 147 17.12 -11.63 28.25
C GLU A 147 17.57 -11.90 26.82
N VAL A 148 17.12 -11.06 25.89
CA VAL A 148 17.65 -10.95 24.52
C VAL A 148 18.36 -9.61 24.35
N ILE A 149 19.36 -9.57 23.48
CA ILE A 149 20.11 -8.35 23.16
C ILE A 149 19.60 -7.77 21.85
N GLN A 150 19.14 -6.54 21.87
CA GLN A 150 18.82 -5.76 20.67
C GLN A 150 20.03 -4.92 20.27
N VAL A 151 20.41 -5.00 19.00
CA VAL A 151 21.48 -4.21 18.39
C VAL A 151 20.93 -3.49 17.15
N TRP A 152 21.09 -2.17 17.07
CA TRP A 152 20.65 -1.38 15.92
C TRP A 152 21.48 -0.11 15.70
N PHE A 153 21.48 0.40 14.48
CA PHE A 153 22.05 1.71 14.14
C PHE A 153 20.93 2.71 13.84
N PRO A 154 20.54 3.56 14.80
CA PRO A 154 19.49 4.54 14.58
C PRO A 154 19.95 5.61 13.58
N VAL A 155 19.11 5.90 12.60
CA VAL A 155 19.31 6.97 11.63
C VAL A 155 18.12 7.92 11.61
N THR A 156 18.35 9.15 11.19
CA THR A 156 17.30 10.16 11.04
C THR A 156 17.53 11.04 9.81
N ASP A 157 16.49 11.70 9.35
CA ASP A 157 16.60 12.67 8.24
C ASP A 157 17.29 13.97 8.66
N THR A 158 17.60 14.83 7.69
CA THR A 158 18.32 16.10 7.93
C THR A 158 17.60 17.08 8.84
N ARG A 159 16.31 16.87 9.12
CA ARG A 159 15.53 17.70 10.07
C ARG A 159 15.24 16.99 11.39
N ALA A 160 15.77 15.78 11.58
CA ALA A 160 15.57 14.97 12.77
C ALA A 160 14.07 14.72 13.10
N ILE A 161 13.26 14.43 12.07
CA ILE A 161 11.80 14.28 12.17
C ILE A 161 11.39 12.81 12.15
N VAL A 162 12.02 11.99 11.29
CA VAL A 162 11.78 10.55 11.19
C VAL A 162 12.99 9.83 11.74
N THR A 163 12.77 8.96 12.71
CA THR A 163 13.77 8.05 13.24
C THR A 163 13.53 6.65 12.71
N LEU A 164 14.54 6.04 12.09
CA LEU A 164 14.57 4.61 11.81
C LEU A 164 15.50 3.97 12.84
N GLY A 165 14.91 3.41 13.91
CA GLY A 165 15.64 3.00 15.12
C GLY A 165 15.31 1.59 15.59
N ALA A 166 14.99 1.46 16.88
CA ALA A 166 14.91 0.17 17.58
C ALA A 166 13.89 -0.81 17.00
N GLN A 167 12.86 -0.33 16.29
CA GLN A 167 11.90 -1.16 15.58
C GLN A 167 12.54 -2.08 14.54
N PHE A 168 13.74 -1.75 14.05
CA PHE A 168 14.49 -2.55 13.06
C PHE A 168 15.65 -3.34 13.65
N ALA A 169 15.72 -3.47 14.98
CA ALA A 169 16.86 -4.08 15.65
C ALA A 169 17.06 -5.56 15.26
N CYS A 170 18.33 -5.98 15.28
CA CYS A 170 18.68 -7.39 15.30
C CYS A 170 18.67 -7.88 16.76
N GLU A 171 17.88 -8.92 17.03
CA GLU A 171 17.76 -9.56 18.33
C GLU A 171 18.70 -10.77 18.41
N ILE A 172 19.58 -10.79 19.40
CA ILE A 172 20.41 -11.95 19.72
C ILE A 172 19.70 -12.74 20.82
N GLU A 173 19.26 -13.94 20.47
CA GLU A 173 18.63 -14.90 21.35
C GLU A 173 19.64 -15.92 21.86
N PHE A 174 19.55 -16.25 23.14
CA PHE A 174 20.39 -17.27 23.74
C PHE A 174 19.61 -18.58 23.95
N TRP A 175 20.03 -19.60 23.22
CA TRP A 175 19.40 -20.91 23.21
C TRP A 175 20.07 -21.83 24.22
N THR A 176 19.26 -22.54 25.01
CA THR A 176 19.79 -23.43 26.06
C THR A 176 19.98 -24.83 25.50
N GLN A 177 21.16 -25.42 25.70
CA GLN A 177 21.42 -26.82 25.34
C GLN A 177 21.13 -27.76 26.52
N VAL A 178 20.35 -28.81 26.27
CA VAL A 178 20.09 -29.90 27.21
C VAL A 178 20.32 -31.21 26.48
N GLY A 179 21.43 -31.89 26.79
CA GLY A 179 21.84 -33.10 26.07
C GLY A 179 22.18 -32.81 24.60
N ASP A 180 21.46 -33.47 23.70
CA ASP A 180 21.58 -33.37 22.25
C ASP A 180 20.52 -32.44 21.61
N VAL A 181 19.82 -31.65 22.42
CA VAL A 181 18.78 -30.70 21.99
C VAL A 181 19.14 -29.28 22.41
N VAL A 182 18.87 -28.32 21.54
CA VAL A 182 18.89 -26.88 21.83
C VAL A 182 17.47 -26.34 21.83
N ARG A 183 17.17 -25.48 22.80
CA ARG A 183 15.83 -24.94 23.05
C ARG A 183 15.83 -23.43 22.92
N ALA A 184 14.85 -22.92 22.17
CA ALA A 184 14.65 -21.50 21.98
C ALA A 184 14.17 -20.83 23.29
N PRO A 185 14.59 -19.58 23.57
CA PRO A 185 14.16 -18.83 24.74
C PRO A 185 12.68 -18.40 24.72
N ARG A 186 12.08 -18.37 23.53
CA ARG A 186 10.68 -18.00 23.28
C ARG A 186 10.15 -18.76 22.07
N HIS A 187 8.85 -18.70 21.88
CA HIS A 187 8.23 -19.24 20.68
C HIS A 187 8.76 -18.53 19.43
N ASN A 188 8.96 -19.29 18.35
CA ASN A 188 9.15 -18.75 17.01
C ASN A 188 8.37 -19.59 16.00
N ALA A 189 8.12 -19.02 14.83
CA ALA A 189 7.28 -19.64 13.82
C ALA A 189 7.89 -20.89 13.11
N VAL A 190 9.07 -21.38 13.50
CA VAL A 190 9.72 -22.53 12.84
C VAL A 190 9.95 -23.70 13.80
N VAL A 191 10.69 -23.51 14.88
CA VAL A 191 11.08 -24.60 15.78
C VAL A 191 11.42 -24.10 17.19
N ASP A 192 10.73 -24.66 18.20
CA ASP A 192 11.01 -24.37 19.61
C ASP A 192 12.19 -25.21 20.16
N GLU A 193 12.37 -26.44 19.67
CA GLU A 193 13.46 -27.34 20.05
C GLU A 193 14.06 -28.01 18.81
N ALA A 194 15.40 -28.00 18.70
CA ALA A 194 16.09 -28.56 17.55
C ALA A 194 17.31 -29.37 17.99
N PRO A 195 17.82 -30.32 17.18
CA PRO A 195 19.07 -31.02 17.50
C PRO A 195 20.23 -30.06 17.77
N ALA A 196 21.07 -30.35 18.76
CA ALA A 196 22.22 -29.51 19.12
C ALA A 196 23.27 -29.44 17.99
N ARG A 197 23.33 -30.49 17.15
CA ARG A 197 24.14 -30.50 15.93
C ARG A 197 23.23 -30.34 14.72
N ALA A 198 23.58 -29.41 13.84
CA ALA A 198 22.84 -29.16 12.62
C ALA A 198 23.79 -28.86 11.45
N GLU A 199 23.38 -29.21 10.23
CA GLU A 199 24.08 -28.80 9.02
C GLU A 199 23.93 -27.27 8.85
N PRO A 200 25.03 -26.49 8.84
CA PRO A 200 24.96 -25.06 8.56
C PRO A 200 24.68 -24.85 7.07
N VAL A 201 23.74 -23.96 6.76
CA VAL A 201 23.39 -23.58 5.39
C VAL A 201 23.31 -22.06 5.28
N ARG A 202 23.41 -21.53 4.06
CA ARG A 202 23.07 -20.13 3.77
C ARG A 202 21.72 -20.09 3.07
N VAL A 203 20.86 -19.18 3.51
CA VAL A 203 19.52 -18.97 2.93
C VAL A 203 19.38 -17.54 2.47
N ALA A 204 18.56 -17.31 1.44
CA ALA A 204 18.19 -15.96 1.03
C ALA A 204 17.52 -15.21 2.20
N ALA A 205 17.81 -13.92 2.35
CA ALA A 205 17.22 -13.06 3.36
C ALA A 205 15.70 -13.05 3.30
N ALA A 206 15.16 -13.16 2.09
CA ALA A 206 13.75 -13.36 1.82
C ALA A 206 13.16 -14.47 2.72
N LEU A 207 13.85 -15.60 2.93
CA LEU A 207 13.36 -16.70 3.77
C LEU A 207 13.14 -16.31 5.25
N LEU A 208 13.90 -15.33 5.75
CA LEU A 208 13.92 -14.91 7.15
C LEU A 208 12.86 -13.85 7.49
N SER A 209 12.40 -13.07 6.51
CA SER A 209 11.32 -12.09 6.71
C SER A 209 10.46 -11.95 5.45
N HIS A 210 9.14 -11.95 5.63
CA HIS A 210 8.18 -11.68 4.54
C HIS A 210 8.22 -10.23 4.03
N PHE A 211 8.96 -9.35 4.72
CA PHE A 211 9.17 -7.97 4.28
C PHE A 211 10.24 -7.85 3.20
N VAL A 212 11.18 -8.80 3.15
CA VAL A 212 12.30 -8.81 2.22
C VAL A 212 11.84 -9.36 0.85
N PRO A 213 12.11 -8.67 -0.28
CA PRO A 213 11.74 -9.13 -1.62
C PRO A 213 12.43 -10.45 -2.00
N GLU A 214 11.78 -11.28 -2.82
CA GLU A 214 12.41 -12.51 -3.38
C GLU A 214 13.61 -12.22 -4.28
N ALA A 215 13.69 -11.01 -4.84
CA ALA A 215 14.80 -10.57 -5.69
C ALA A 215 16.00 -10.05 -4.89
N ASP A 216 15.92 -10.00 -3.56
CA ASP A 216 17.03 -9.61 -2.69
C ASP A 216 18.19 -10.61 -2.79
N ASP A 217 19.42 -10.09 -2.83
CA ASP A 217 20.64 -10.87 -3.02
C ASP A 217 21.35 -11.22 -1.71
N HIS A 218 20.90 -10.70 -0.57
CA HIS A 218 21.51 -11.02 0.71
C HIS A 218 21.24 -12.48 1.08
N THR A 219 22.29 -13.12 1.60
CA THR A 219 22.17 -14.45 2.20
C THR A 219 22.74 -14.44 3.60
N TYR A 220 22.15 -15.24 4.48
CA TYR A 220 22.56 -15.33 5.88
C TYR A 220 22.72 -16.78 6.31
N ARG A 221 23.65 -17.01 7.24
CA ARG A 221 23.91 -18.34 7.80
C ARG A 221 22.77 -18.73 8.74
N THR A 222 22.29 -19.95 8.60
CA THR A 222 21.33 -20.60 9.49
C THR A 222 21.61 -22.11 9.52
N ARG A 223 20.70 -22.90 10.06
CA ARG A 223 20.73 -24.38 10.04
C ARG A 223 19.73 -24.95 9.05
N ARG A 224 20.01 -26.14 8.50
CA ARG A 224 19.14 -26.82 7.52
C ARG A 224 17.69 -26.92 7.96
N ASP A 225 17.47 -27.21 9.23
CA ASP A 225 16.12 -27.42 9.79
C ASP A 225 15.30 -26.12 9.86
N LEU A 226 15.97 -24.95 9.85
CA LEU A 226 15.33 -23.64 9.77
C LEU A 226 15.11 -23.18 8.33
N ALA A 227 15.67 -23.88 7.34
CA ALA A 227 15.57 -23.51 5.92
C ALA A 227 14.25 -23.97 5.28
N VAL A 228 13.13 -23.72 5.96
CA VAL A 228 11.78 -24.12 5.54
C VAL A 228 10.98 -22.93 5.03
N ARG A 229 10.27 -23.11 3.91
CA ARG A 229 9.35 -22.09 3.39
C ARG A 229 8.02 -22.17 4.13
N ALA A 230 7.56 -21.04 4.65
CA ALA A 230 6.28 -20.95 5.32
C ALA A 230 5.12 -20.97 4.31
N PRO A 231 4.01 -21.67 4.62
CA PRO A 231 2.86 -21.76 3.71
C PRO A 231 2.11 -20.45 3.52
N ASP A 232 2.26 -19.51 4.47
CA ASP A 232 1.66 -18.17 4.45
C ASP A 232 2.53 -17.12 3.76
N ARG A 233 3.64 -17.54 3.16
CA ARG A 233 4.53 -16.68 2.37
C ARG A 233 3.94 -16.41 0.99
N VAL A 234 3.81 -15.14 0.64
CA VAL A 234 3.49 -14.71 -0.73
C VAL A 234 4.72 -14.85 -1.62
N GLY A 235 4.71 -15.83 -2.52
CA GLY A 235 5.83 -16.14 -3.43
C GLY A 235 5.64 -15.68 -4.88
N PHE A 236 4.53 -15.02 -5.21
CA PHE A 236 4.27 -14.49 -6.55
C PHE A 236 4.61 -13.00 -6.64
N ALA A 237 4.87 -12.52 -7.87
CA ALA A 237 5.16 -11.11 -8.11
C ALA A 237 3.94 -10.22 -7.89
N ILE A 238 4.16 -9.06 -7.26
CA ILE A 238 3.15 -8.02 -7.12
C ILE A 238 3.70 -6.71 -7.71
N ASP A 239 2.92 -6.08 -8.59
CA ASP A 239 3.24 -4.75 -9.13
C ASP A 239 2.36 -3.66 -8.50
N ALA A 240 2.75 -2.40 -8.68
CA ALA A 240 1.90 -1.25 -8.42
C ALA A 240 1.53 -0.55 -9.73
N VAL A 241 0.32 -0.01 -9.81
CA VAL A 241 -0.17 0.79 -10.93
C VAL A 241 -0.71 2.11 -10.39
N PHE A 242 -0.16 3.23 -10.85
CA PHE A 242 -0.70 4.57 -10.62
C PHE A 242 -1.34 5.11 -11.88
N THR A 243 -2.45 5.83 -11.74
CA THR A 243 -2.99 6.70 -12.79
C THR A 243 -2.75 8.15 -12.41
N TRP A 244 -2.18 8.94 -13.31
CA TRP A 244 -1.84 10.33 -13.03
C TRP A 244 -1.89 11.20 -14.29
N VAL A 245 -2.29 12.46 -14.10
CA VAL A 245 -2.17 13.52 -15.10
C VAL A 245 -1.73 14.83 -14.43
N ASP A 246 -0.94 15.63 -15.14
CA ASP A 246 -0.68 17.02 -14.75
C ASP A 246 -1.70 17.92 -15.43
N GLY A 247 -2.63 18.47 -14.67
CA GLY A 247 -3.61 19.42 -15.19
C GLY A 247 -3.12 20.84 -15.36
N SER A 248 -1.92 21.17 -14.87
CA SER A 248 -1.28 22.44 -15.15
C SER A 248 -0.54 22.42 -16.50
N ASP A 249 -0.39 21.24 -17.12
CA ASP A 249 0.26 21.09 -18.41
C ASP A 249 -0.53 21.77 -19.55
N PRO A 250 0.02 22.82 -20.18
CA PRO A 250 -0.69 23.59 -21.19
C PRO A 250 -1.12 22.76 -22.41
N GLU A 251 -0.38 21.72 -22.77
CA GLU A 251 -0.74 20.87 -23.89
C GLU A 251 -1.92 19.95 -23.59
N TRP A 252 -1.92 19.38 -22.38
CA TRP A 252 -3.03 18.57 -21.91
C TRP A 252 -4.30 19.40 -21.80
N GLN A 253 -4.21 20.62 -21.25
CA GLN A 253 -5.33 21.56 -21.19
C GLN A 253 -5.90 21.90 -22.58
N ARG A 254 -5.03 22.10 -23.58
CA ARG A 254 -5.47 22.31 -24.98
C ARG A 254 -6.21 21.09 -25.53
N ARG A 255 -5.69 19.88 -25.34
CA ARG A 255 -6.36 18.63 -25.76
C ARG A 255 -7.71 18.46 -25.08
N LYS A 256 -7.77 18.67 -23.76
CA LYS A 256 -9.00 18.60 -22.97
C LYS A 256 -10.04 19.62 -23.44
N THR A 257 -9.62 20.88 -23.65
CA THR A 257 -10.52 21.95 -24.10
C THR A 257 -11.06 21.69 -25.50
N ALA A 258 -10.22 21.18 -26.41
CA ALA A 258 -10.65 20.77 -27.74
C ALA A 258 -11.67 19.63 -27.69
N ALA A 259 -11.47 18.65 -26.80
CA ALA A 259 -12.38 17.51 -26.63
C ALA A 259 -13.72 17.89 -25.96
N LEU A 260 -13.76 18.92 -25.10
CA LEU A 260 -14.99 19.38 -24.43
C LEU A 260 -15.98 20.05 -25.37
N GLY A 261 -15.53 20.58 -26.52
CA GLY A 261 -16.42 21.26 -27.47
C GLY A 261 -16.99 22.56 -26.90
N SER A 262 -18.23 22.53 -26.37
CA SER A 262 -19.07 23.71 -26.07
C SER A 262 -18.69 24.48 -24.78
N PRO A 263 -19.00 25.80 -24.70
CA PRO A 263 -18.76 26.62 -23.51
C PRO A 263 -19.46 26.15 -22.22
N GLU A 264 -20.63 25.51 -22.34
CA GLU A 264 -21.41 25.00 -21.20
C GLU A 264 -20.77 23.74 -20.61
N ALA A 265 -20.29 22.83 -21.47
CA ALA A 265 -19.51 21.67 -21.06
C ALA A 265 -18.17 22.09 -20.41
N ARG A 266 -17.59 23.21 -20.86
CA ARG A 266 -16.40 23.82 -20.25
C ARG A 266 -16.70 24.36 -18.84
N HIS A 267 -17.84 25.01 -18.60
CA HIS A 267 -18.19 25.53 -17.27
C HIS A 267 -18.45 24.40 -16.25
N ALA A 268 -19.15 23.33 -16.64
CA ALA A 268 -19.40 22.18 -15.78
C ALA A 268 -18.11 21.43 -15.39
N VAL A 269 -17.10 21.43 -16.26
CA VAL A 269 -15.79 20.79 -16.03
C VAL A 269 -14.77 21.74 -15.40
N ALA A 270 -14.88 23.05 -15.61
CA ALA A 270 -14.07 24.07 -14.94
C ALA A 270 -14.40 24.21 -13.45
N ALA A 271 -15.65 23.91 -13.05
CA ALA A 271 -16.04 23.74 -11.65
C ALA A 271 -15.30 22.59 -10.94
N ASN A 272 -14.59 21.75 -11.71
CA ASN A 272 -13.84 20.56 -11.27
C ASN A 272 -12.33 20.70 -11.58
N SER A 273 -11.83 21.94 -11.67
CA SER A 273 -10.44 22.28 -12.01
C SER A 273 -9.44 22.00 -10.88
N SER A 274 -9.92 22.01 -9.63
CA SER A 274 -9.21 21.59 -8.41
C SER A 274 -8.52 20.21 -8.56
N ARG A 275 -9.20 19.27 -9.22
CA ARG A 275 -8.78 17.85 -9.35
C ARG A 275 -7.56 17.57 -10.22
N TYR A 276 -6.94 18.58 -10.82
CA TYR A 276 -5.81 18.35 -11.73
C TYR A 276 -4.57 19.18 -11.40
N HIS A 277 -4.50 19.82 -10.23
CA HIS A 277 -3.27 20.49 -9.81
C HIS A 277 -2.30 19.51 -9.16
N ASN A 278 -1.09 19.43 -9.71
CA ASN A 278 0.01 18.61 -9.16
C ASN A 278 0.68 19.35 -7.98
N ARG A 279 0.66 18.76 -6.78
CA ARG A 279 1.31 19.28 -5.56
C ARG A 279 2.35 18.30 -5.02
N ASP A 280 2.99 17.56 -5.93
CA ASP A 280 3.93 16.47 -5.65
C ASP A 280 3.32 15.26 -4.89
N GLU A 281 1.98 15.13 -4.79
CA GLU A 281 1.33 13.99 -4.12
C GLU A 281 1.83 12.65 -4.69
N LEU A 282 1.84 12.50 -6.02
CA LEU A 282 2.36 11.31 -6.70
C LEU A 282 3.82 11.01 -6.31
N ARG A 283 4.67 12.03 -6.19
CA ARG A 283 6.09 11.87 -5.80
C ARG A 283 6.18 11.16 -4.46
N TYR A 284 5.43 11.66 -3.50
CA TYR A 284 5.41 11.12 -2.15
C TYR A 284 4.62 9.80 -2.05
N ALA A 285 3.57 9.60 -2.84
CA ALA A 285 2.86 8.33 -2.92
C ALA A 285 3.79 7.21 -3.42
N MET A 286 4.55 7.46 -4.49
CA MET A 286 5.56 6.52 -4.98
C MET A 286 6.72 6.33 -3.99
N ARG A 287 7.16 7.39 -3.32
CA ARG A 287 8.17 7.31 -2.24
C ARG A 287 7.71 6.40 -1.11
N SER A 288 6.42 6.46 -0.74
CA SER A 288 5.85 5.56 0.28
C SER A 288 5.95 4.08 -0.11
N LEU A 289 5.83 3.75 -1.40
CA LEU A 289 6.01 2.36 -1.87
C LEU A 289 7.44 1.88 -1.67
N HIS A 290 8.43 2.71 -2.01
CA HIS A 290 9.83 2.37 -1.81
C HIS A 290 10.17 2.14 -0.33
N SER A 291 9.64 2.99 0.56
CA SER A 291 9.88 2.86 2.00
C SER A 291 9.11 1.70 2.65
N PHE A 292 7.87 1.43 2.23
CA PHE A 292 6.93 0.62 3.01
C PHE A 292 6.46 -0.67 2.32
N ALA A 293 6.76 -0.85 1.04
CA ALA A 293 6.43 -2.06 0.29
C ALA A 293 7.60 -2.49 -0.63
N PRO A 294 8.79 -2.78 -0.07
CA PRO A 294 9.98 -3.11 -0.87
C PRO A 294 9.84 -4.44 -1.63
N TRP A 295 8.83 -5.24 -1.33
CA TRP A 295 8.46 -6.48 -2.03
C TRP A 295 7.76 -6.25 -3.38
N LEU A 296 7.44 -5.00 -3.75
CA LEU A 296 6.89 -4.68 -5.06
C LEU A 296 7.95 -4.87 -6.15
N ARG A 297 7.55 -5.54 -7.24
CA ARG A 297 8.44 -5.84 -8.37
C ARG A 297 8.62 -4.64 -9.30
N LYS A 298 7.51 -4.04 -9.75
CA LYS A 298 7.50 -2.88 -10.66
C LYS A 298 6.40 -1.88 -10.30
N ILE A 299 6.61 -0.63 -10.68
CA ILE A 299 5.63 0.46 -10.63
C ILE A 299 5.31 0.88 -12.07
N PHE A 300 4.06 0.73 -12.48
CA PHE A 300 3.56 1.24 -13.75
C PHE A 300 2.87 2.58 -13.52
N LEU A 301 3.37 3.62 -14.16
CA LEU A 301 2.79 4.97 -14.10
C LEU A 301 2.03 5.23 -15.40
N VAL A 302 0.70 5.16 -15.33
CA VAL A 302 -0.20 5.42 -16.47
C VAL A 302 -0.45 6.92 -16.60
N THR A 303 -0.08 7.51 -17.73
CA THR A 303 -0.20 8.96 -17.99
C THR A 303 -0.74 9.27 -19.37
N ASP A 304 -1.19 10.52 -19.58
CA ASP A 304 -1.58 11.04 -20.90
C ASP A 304 -0.39 11.47 -21.76
N GLY A 305 0.68 10.66 -21.82
CA GLY A 305 1.93 11.06 -22.48
C GLY A 305 2.65 12.19 -21.75
N GLN A 306 2.65 12.11 -20.42
CA GLN A 306 3.26 13.08 -19.52
C GLN A 306 4.36 12.40 -18.69
N LEU A 307 5.39 13.17 -18.34
CA LEU A 307 6.47 12.73 -17.46
C LEU A 307 6.57 13.70 -16.26
N PRO A 308 6.42 13.23 -15.01
CA PRO A 308 6.66 14.07 -13.83
C PRO A 308 8.08 14.63 -13.82
N SER A 309 8.24 15.91 -13.46
CA SER A 309 9.54 16.60 -13.52
C SER A 309 10.61 15.98 -12.61
N TRP A 310 10.19 15.31 -11.54
CA TRP A 310 11.05 14.69 -10.54
C TRP A 310 11.44 13.24 -10.87
N LEU A 311 10.77 12.59 -11.84
CA LEU A 311 10.94 11.16 -12.10
C LEU A 311 12.10 10.90 -13.08
N ASP A 312 12.94 9.93 -12.74
CA ASP A 312 13.82 9.27 -13.70
C ASP A 312 13.05 8.15 -14.45
N PRO A 313 12.71 8.34 -15.74
CA PRO A 313 11.96 7.33 -16.50
C PRO A 313 12.81 6.11 -16.88
N THR A 314 14.13 6.13 -16.63
CA THR A 314 15.05 5.04 -16.97
C THR A 314 15.28 4.05 -15.82
N HIS A 315 14.78 4.37 -14.63
CA HIS A 315 14.94 3.52 -13.45
C HIS A 315 14.19 2.18 -13.63
N PRO A 316 14.82 1.02 -13.42
CA PRO A 316 14.27 -0.30 -13.79
C PRO A 316 12.98 -0.69 -13.03
N MET A 317 12.75 -0.11 -11.86
CA MET A 317 11.52 -0.31 -11.08
C MET A 317 10.31 0.40 -11.69
N VAL A 318 10.49 1.45 -12.50
CA VAL A 318 9.39 2.28 -13.00
C VAL A 318 9.20 2.08 -14.50
N THR A 319 7.95 1.97 -14.94
CA THR A 319 7.58 1.94 -16.36
C THR A 319 6.46 2.94 -16.60
N VAL A 320 6.73 3.96 -17.42
CA VAL A 320 5.70 4.94 -17.82
C VAL A 320 4.92 4.38 -18.99
N VAL A 321 3.61 4.23 -18.82
CA VAL A 321 2.67 3.70 -19.82
C VAL A 321 1.77 4.84 -20.26
N THR A 322 1.63 5.03 -21.57
CA THR A 322 0.77 6.11 -22.08
C THR A 322 -0.67 5.65 -22.26
N HIS A 323 -1.63 6.58 -22.20
CA HIS A 323 -3.01 6.33 -22.64
C HIS A 323 -3.04 5.77 -24.07
N ALA A 324 -2.22 6.32 -24.98
CA ALA A 324 -2.16 5.83 -26.35
C ALA A 324 -1.79 4.33 -26.45
N GLU A 325 -0.89 3.85 -25.58
CA GLU A 325 -0.56 2.43 -25.48
C GLU A 325 -1.72 1.61 -24.89
N LEU A 326 -2.38 2.14 -23.85
CA LEU A 326 -3.50 1.47 -23.15
C LEU A 326 -4.77 1.33 -24.02
N PHE A 327 -4.98 2.30 -24.91
CA PHE A 327 -6.11 2.41 -25.82
C PHE A 327 -5.73 2.10 -27.28
N ALA A 328 -4.64 1.38 -27.54
CA ALA A 328 -4.13 1.14 -28.90
C ALA A 328 -5.16 0.48 -29.84
N ASP A 329 -5.95 -0.47 -29.35
CA ASP A 329 -7.09 -1.10 -30.05
C ASP A 329 -8.29 -0.16 -30.27
N LEU A 330 -8.36 0.95 -29.52
CA LEU A 330 -9.39 1.99 -29.63
C LEU A 330 -8.85 3.27 -30.29
N GLY A 331 -7.82 3.13 -31.13
CA GLY A 331 -7.22 4.21 -31.90
C GLY A 331 -6.15 5.03 -31.18
N GLY A 332 -5.69 4.59 -30.00
CA GLY A 332 -4.57 5.20 -29.28
C GLY A 332 -4.86 6.61 -28.73
N ARG A 333 -6.10 6.85 -28.31
CA ARG A 333 -6.59 8.16 -27.87
C ARG A 333 -6.30 8.47 -26.40
N SER A 334 -6.13 9.75 -26.11
CA SER A 334 -6.18 10.30 -24.75
C SER A 334 -7.56 10.09 -24.14
N SER A 335 -7.61 9.84 -22.82
CA SER A 335 -8.85 9.86 -22.06
C SER A 335 -8.74 10.83 -20.89
N PHE A 336 -9.82 11.56 -20.61
CA PHE A 336 -9.99 12.43 -19.44
C PHE A 336 -10.98 11.82 -18.44
N ASN A 337 -11.26 10.52 -18.60
CA ASN A 337 -12.17 9.75 -17.76
C ASN A 337 -11.40 8.65 -17.02
N SER A 338 -11.31 8.76 -15.69
CA SER A 338 -10.66 7.73 -14.87
C SER A 338 -11.30 6.36 -15.05
N HIS A 339 -12.64 6.26 -15.14
CA HIS A 339 -13.31 4.96 -15.34
C HIS A 339 -12.88 4.31 -16.66
N ALA A 340 -12.73 5.10 -17.72
CA ALA A 340 -12.25 4.60 -19.00
C ALA A 340 -10.80 4.10 -18.89
N ILE A 341 -9.90 4.84 -18.24
CA ILE A 341 -8.49 4.44 -18.04
C ILE A 341 -8.42 3.18 -17.16
N GLU A 342 -9.11 3.20 -16.03
CA GLU A 342 -9.24 2.12 -15.05
C GLU A 342 -9.80 0.83 -15.66
N SER A 343 -10.70 0.94 -16.64
CA SER A 343 -11.28 -0.22 -17.34
C SER A 343 -10.28 -1.02 -18.16
N ARG A 344 -9.05 -0.51 -18.32
CA ARG A 344 -8.05 -1.02 -19.26
C ARG A 344 -6.74 -1.46 -18.61
N LEU A 345 -6.57 -1.26 -17.30
CA LEU A 345 -5.28 -1.47 -16.61
C LEU A 345 -4.71 -2.88 -16.80
N HIS A 346 -5.56 -3.91 -16.92
CA HIS A 346 -5.15 -5.29 -17.17
C HIS A 346 -4.47 -5.53 -18.52
N ARG A 347 -4.50 -4.53 -19.42
CA ARG A 347 -3.82 -4.58 -20.72
C ARG A 347 -2.42 -3.99 -20.71
N ILE A 348 -1.95 -3.47 -19.57
CA ILE A 348 -0.57 -2.99 -19.43
C ILE A 348 0.41 -4.14 -19.76
N PRO A 349 1.30 -3.98 -20.76
CA PRO A 349 2.27 -5.01 -21.11
C PRO A 349 3.22 -5.31 -19.95
N GLY A 350 3.39 -6.59 -19.62
CA GLY A 350 4.29 -7.04 -18.55
C GLY A 350 3.77 -6.86 -17.13
N LEU A 351 2.51 -6.43 -16.94
CA LEU A 351 1.83 -6.40 -15.63
C LEU A 351 1.64 -7.82 -15.09
N ALA A 352 1.99 -8.02 -13.81
CA ALA A 352 1.83 -9.26 -13.08
C ALA A 352 0.35 -9.63 -12.91
N GLU A 353 0.08 -10.91 -12.60
CA GLU A 353 -1.27 -11.38 -12.29
C GLU A 353 -1.84 -10.69 -11.05
N HIS A 354 -1.00 -10.39 -10.05
CA HIS A 354 -1.38 -9.67 -8.83
C HIS A 354 -0.77 -8.28 -8.87
N PHE A 355 -1.59 -7.25 -8.63
CA PHE A 355 -1.10 -5.89 -8.59
C PHE A 355 -1.96 -5.02 -7.68
N LEU A 356 -1.35 -3.95 -7.17
CA LEU A 356 -2.01 -2.92 -6.40
C LEU A 356 -2.31 -1.73 -7.31
N TYR A 357 -3.56 -1.31 -7.40
CA TYR A 357 -3.93 -0.06 -8.07
C TYR A 357 -4.03 1.08 -7.05
N PHE A 358 -3.43 2.21 -7.39
CA PHE A 358 -3.41 3.44 -6.62
C PHE A 358 -3.92 4.62 -7.46
N ASN A 359 -4.70 5.48 -6.82
CA ASN A 359 -4.76 6.89 -7.22
C ASN A 359 -3.54 7.63 -6.66
N ASP A 360 -3.19 8.77 -7.23
CA ASP A 360 -2.04 9.59 -6.86
C ASP A 360 -2.15 10.25 -5.47
N ASP A 361 -3.36 10.24 -4.89
CA ASP A 361 -3.67 10.75 -3.56
C ASP A 361 -3.69 9.68 -2.44
N VAL A 362 -3.30 8.44 -2.75
CA VAL A 362 -3.26 7.30 -1.82
C VAL A 362 -1.82 6.95 -1.46
N PHE A 363 -1.53 6.86 -0.15
CA PHE A 363 -0.20 6.65 0.39
C PHE A 363 -0.18 5.44 1.32
N LEU A 364 0.93 4.69 1.34
CA LEU A 364 1.23 3.80 2.45
C LEU A 364 1.73 4.63 3.63
N GLY A 365 1.20 4.35 4.83
CA GLY A 365 1.48 5.11 6.04
C GLY A 365 2.56 4.51 6.94
N ARG A 366 2.84 3.21 6.81
CA ARG A 366 3.86 2.46 7.55
C ARG A 366 4.28 1.20 6.77
N PRO A 367 5.38 0.51 7.13
CA PRO A 367 5.78 -0.74 6.48
C PRO A 367 4.69 -1.81 6.50
N LEU A 368 4.33 -2.36 5.34
CA LEU A 368 3.31 -3.41 5.19
C LEU A 368 3.89 -4.66 4.55
N LEU A 369 3.33 -5.82 4.89
CA LEU A 369 3.58 -7.10 4.22
C LEU A 369 2.66 -7.32 3.01
N PRO A 370 3.05 -8.14 2.02
CA PRO A 370 2.16 -8.58 0.94
C PRO A 370 0.83 -9.16 1.45
N THR A 371 0.87 -9.81 2.62
CA THR A 371 -0.28 -10.44 3.28
C THR A 371 -1.36 -9.46 3.74
N HIS A 372 -1.09 -8.15 3.75
CA HIS A 372 -2.14 -7.13 3.93
C HIS A 372 -3.09 -7.08 2.72
N PHE A 373 -2.61 -7.46 1.53
CA PHE A 373 -3.35 -7.33 0.27
C PHE A 373 -3.69 -8.66 -0.38
N PHE A 374 -2.85 -9.68 -0.23
CA PHE A 374 -3.07 -11.01 -0.82
C PHE A 374 -2.70 -12.11 0.16
N HIS A 375 -3.50 -13.16 0.22
CA HIS A 375 -3.06 -14.41 0.83
C HIS A 375 -2.02 -15.11 -0.06
N ALA A 376 -1.16 -15.93 0.56
CA ALA A 376 -0.12 -16.70 -0.14
C ALA A 376 -0.65 -17.63 -1.25
N ASN A 377 -1.90 -18.06 -1.14
CA ASN A 377 -2.59 -18.86 -2.16
C ASN A 377 -3.16 -18.02 -3.32
N GLY A 378 -2.93 -16.70 -3.34
CA GLY A 378 -3.35 -15.79 -4.41
C GLY A 378 -4.72 -15.16 -4.25
N ILE A 379 -5.45 -15.43 -3.15
CA ILE A 379 -6.72 -14.76 -2.84
C ILE A 379 -6.47 -13.29 -2.49
N ALA A 380 -7.15 -12.38 -3.17
CA ALA A 380 -7.05 -10.95 -2.93
C ALA A 380 -7.87 -10.51 -1.70
N LYS A 381 -7.47 -9.41 -1.06
CA LYS A 381 -8.23 -8.76 0.01
C LYS A 381 -8.82 -7.45 -0.48
N PHE A 382 -10.06 -7.17 -0.11
CA PHE A 382 -10.68 -5.88 -0.34
C PHE A 382 -11.24 -5.28 0.95
N PHE A 383 -11.41 -3.96 0.95
CA PHE A 383 -11.73 -3.21 2.17
C PHE A 383 -13.05 -2.44 2.00
N PRO A 384 -14.20 -3.02 2.41
CA PRO A 384 -15.49 -2.34 2.34
C PRO A 384 -15.50 -1.05 3.17
N SER A 385 -16.23 -0.06 2.66
CA SER A 385 -16.54 1.18 3.37
C SER A 385 -18.00 1.16 3.82
N PRO A 386 -18.33 1.73 5.00
CA PRO A 386 -19.71 1.94 5.39
C PRO A 386 -20.45 2.91 4.45
N ALA A 387 -19.73 3.70 3.64
CA ALA A 387 -20.33 4.59 2.66
C ALA A 387 -21.05 3.79 1.55
N GLN A 388 -22.23 4.26 1.16
CA GLN A 388 -23.08 3.61 0.17
C GLN A 388 -23.20 4.43 -1.12
N PHE A 389 -23.50 3.79 -2.25
CA PHE A 389 -23.81 4.45 -3.52
C PHE A 389 -25.31 4.64 -3.79
N GLY A 390 -26.17 4.27 -2.83
CA GLY A 390 -27.64 4.42 -2.90
C GLY A 390 -28.35 3.28 -3.65
N LEU A 391 -29.68 3.23 -3.56
CA LEU A 391 -30.53 2.22 -4.22
C LEU A 391 -31.08 2.70 -5.58
N GLY A 392 -31.55 1.76 -6.40
CA GLY A 392 -32.12 2.01 -7.73
C GLY A 392 -31.09 2.20 -8.86
N GLU A 393 -31.59 2.50 -10.07
CA GLU A 393 -30.76 2.77 -11.24
C GLU A 393 -30.00 4.11 -11.11
N ALA A 394 -28.92 4.23 -11.89
CA ALA A 394 -28.15 5.47 -12.01
C ALA A 394 -29.02 6.59 -12.60
N ARG A 395 -28.85 7.81 -12.08
CA ARG A 395 -29.58 9.02 -12.48
C ARG A 395 -28.59 10.11 -12.92
N PRO A 396 -28.99 11.03 -13.82
CA PRO A 396 -28.10 12.11 -14.29
C PRO A 396 -27.52 13.00 -13.19
N GLY A 397 -28.22 13.15 -12.06
CA GLY A 397 -27.76 13.94 -10.90
C GLY A 397 -26.92 13.17 -9.88
N ASP A 398 -26.68 11.88 -10.09
CA ASP A 398 -25.81 11.12 -9.20
C ASP A 398 -24.35 11.57 -9.35
N LEU A 399 -23.61 11.59 -8.24
CA LEU A 399 -22.15 11.72 -8.31
C LEU A 399 -21.59 10.59 -9.20
N PRO A 400 -20.55 10.83 -10.03
CA PRO A 400 -20.02 9.82 -10.95
C PRO A 400 -19.68 8.48 -10.29
N VAL A 401 -19.12 8.51 -9.08
CA VAL A 401 -18.83 7.30 -8.29
C VAL A 401 -20.08 6.54 -7.85
N ASN A 402 -21.18 7.25 -7.56
CA ASN A 402 -22.45 6.63 -7.20
C ASN A 402 -23.13 6.03 -8.42
N ALA A 403 -23.16 6.75 -9.55
CA ALA A 403 -23.70 6.26 -10.81
C ALA A 403 -22.99 4.96 -11.24
N ALA A 404 -21.65 4.96 -11.25
CA ALA A 404 -20.87 3.77 -11.58
C ALA A 404 -21.09 2.62 -10.58
N GLY A 405 -21.17 2.89 -9.28
CA GLY A 405 -21.51 1.88 -8.27
C GLY A 405 -22.88 1.24 -8.50
N LYS A 406 -23.89 2.03 -8.90
CA LYS A 406 -25.22 1.53 -9.26
C LYS A 406 -25.19 0.69 -10.55
N ASN A 407 -24.41 1.09 -11.55
CA ASN A 407 -24.19 0.29 -12.76
C ASN A 407 -23.52 -1.03 -12.43
N ASN A 408 -22.43 -1.01 -11.64
CA ASN A 408 -21.75 -2.19 -11.16
C ASN A 408 -22.72 -3.14 -10.44
N ARG A 409 -23.57 -2.60 -9.55
CA ARG A 409 -24.62 -3.40 -8.87
C ARG A 409 -25.51 -4.12 -9.87
N ARG A 410 -26.01 -3.43 -10.89
CA ARG A 410 -26.91 -4.02 -11.89
C ARG A 410 -26.26 -5.23 -12.55
N HIS A 411 -24.98 -5.15 -12.91
CA HIS A 411 -24.26 -6.27 -13.51
C HIS A 411 -23.99 -7.39 -12.52
N ILE A 412 -23.60 -7.08 -11.27
CA ILE A 412 -23.44 -8.09 -10.21
C ILE A 412 -24.76 -8.82 -9.92
N GLN A 413 -25.88 -8.10 -9.86
CA GLN A 413 -27.19 -8.69 -9.61
C GLN A 413 -27.63 -9.60 -10.75
N ARG A 414 -27.41 -9.20 -12.00
CA ARG A 414 -27.70 -10.03 -13.18
C ARG A 414 -26.85 -11.30 -13.22
N GLN A 415 -25.58 -11.18 -12.89
CA GLN A 415 -24.63 -12.30 -12.99
C GLN A 415 -24.72 -13.29 -11.83
N PHE A 416 -24.94 -12.79 -10.60
CA PHE A 416 -24.80 -13.59 -9.37
C PHE A 416 -26.06 -13.60 -8.49
N GLY A 417 -27.11 -12.85 -8.84
CA GLY A 417 -28.34 -12.79 -8.07
C GLY A 417 -28.24 -12.02 -6.74
N VAL A 418 -27.12 -11.32 -6.48
CA VAL A 418 -26.89 -10.59 -5.23
C VAL A 418 -26.85 -9.07 -5.44
N THR A 419 -27.21 -8.33 -4.40
CA THR A 419 -27.27 -6.86 -4.42
C THR A 419 -26.13 -6.29 -3.58
N ILE A 420 -25.25 -5.51 -4.20
CA ILE A 420 -24.19 -4.77 -3.50
C ILE A 420 -24.68 -3.36 -3.13
N THR A 421 -24.24 -2.81 -1.99
CA THR A 421 -24.67 -1.47 -1.51
C THR A 421 -23.53 -0.60 -1.02
N GLN A 422 -22.42 -1.22 -0.60
CA GLN A 422 -21.27 -0.55 0.01
C GLN A 422 -20.19 -0.25 -1.02
N LYS A 423 -19.58 0.91 -0.87
CA LYS A 423 -18.36 1.32 -1.58
C LYS A 423 -17.13 0.61 -0.99
N MET A 424 -15.98 0.82 -1.59
CA MET A 424 -14.68 0.44 -1.03
C MET A 424 -14.07 1.64 -0.30
N LYS A 425 -13.25 1.40 0.74
CA LYS A 425 -12.36 2.42 1.31
C LYS A 425 -11.42 2.92 0.21
N HIS A 426 -11.04 4.20 0.22
CA HIS A 426 -10.13 4.73 -0.80
C HIS A 426 -8.68 4.43 -0.41
N THR A 427 -8.30 3.17 -0.61
CA THR A 427 -7.02 2.54 -0.29
C THR A 427 -6.44 1.92 -1.57
N PRO A 428 -5.22 1.37 -1.55
CA PRO A 428 -4.75 0.58 -2.67
C PRO A 428 -5.71 -0.59 -2.91
N PHE A 429 -6.09 -0.81 -4.16
CA PHE A 429 -6.93 -1.94 -4.52
C PHE A 429 -6.06 -3.12 -4.92
N ALA A 430 -6.18 -4.22 -4.18
CA ALA A 430 -5.55 -5.48 -4.52
C ALA A 430 -6.32 -6.14 -5.66
N LEU A 431 -5.77 -6.08 -6.87
CA LEU A 431 -6.43 -6.53 -8.08
C LEU A 431 -5.72 -7.76 -8.65
N ARG A 432 -6.51 -8.55 -9.35
CA ARG A 432 -6.07 -9.67 -10.16
C ARG A 432 -6.35 -9.39 -11.63
N ARG A 433 -5.32 -9.53 -12.47
CA ARG A 433 -5.39 -9.25 -13.90
C ARG A 433 -6.38 -10.18 -14.61
N SER A 434 -6.38 -11.46 -14.26
CA SER A 434 -7.34 -12.45 -14.79
C SER A 434 -8.82 -12.09 -14.51
N ILE A 435 -9.14 -11.50 -13.36
CA ILE A 435 -10.51 -11.09 -13.03
C ILE A 435 -10.97 -9.93 -13.92
N MET A 436 -10.08 -8.97 -14.21
CA MET A 436 -10.42 -7.88 -15.13
C MET A 436 -10.66 -8.41 -16.55
N HIS A 437 -9.86 -9.39 -17.00
CA HIS A 437 -10.13 -10.09 -18.26
C HIS A 437 -11.48 -10.82 -18.23
N GLN A 438 -11.83 -11.50 -17.15
CA GLN A 438 -13.13 -12.17 -17.00
C GLN A 438 -14.29 -11.17 -17.06
N ILE A 439 -14.17 -10.03 -16.38
CA ILE A 439 -15.19 -8.96 -16.42
C ILE A 439 -15.33 -8.43 -17.85
N GLU A 440 -14.22 -8.16 -18.54
CA GLU A 440 -14.23 -7.71 -19.93
C GLU A 440 -14.82 -8.75 -20.88
N GLU A 441 -14.57 -10.04 -20.68
CA GLU A 441 -15.14 -11.11 -21.50
C GLU A 441 -16.67 -11.21 -21.33
N VAL A 442 -17.16 -11.10 -20.09
CA VAL A 442 -18.60 -11.22 -19.80
C VAL A 442 -19.37 -9.93 -20.09
N LEU A 443 -18.77 -8.77 -19.83
CA LEU A 443 -19.39 -7.44 -19.98
C LEU A 443 -18.75 -6.64 -21.13
N GLN A 444 -18.38 -7.33 -22.22
CA GLN A 444 -17.55 -6.76 -23.28
C GLN A 444 -18.12 -5.44 -23.84
N ALA A 445 -19.43 -5.37 -24.06
CA ALA A 445 -20.09 -4.19 -24.60
C ALA A 445 -19.95 -3.00 -23.63
N GLU A 446 -20.27 -3.20 -22.35
CA GLU A 446 -20.25 -2.15 -21.33
C GLU A 446 -18.84 -1.69 -20.97
N VAL A 447 -17.86 -2.62 -20.96
CA VAL A 447 -16.45 -2.28 -20.77
C VAL A 447 -15.93 -1.48 -21.97
N THR A 448 -16.26 -1.88 -23.20
CA THR A 448 -15.86 -1.16 -24.41
C THR A 448 -16.50 0.22 -24.49
N GLU A 449 -17.78 0.33 -24.12
CA GLU A 449 -18.51 1.60 -24.04
C GLU A 449 -17.87 2.54 -23.01
N THR A 450 -17.63 2.05 -21.78
CA THR A 450 -16.93 2.80 -20.73
C THR A 450 -15.55 3.28 -21.20
N ALA A 451 -14.77 2.41 -21.84
CA ALA A 451 -13.46 2.75 -22.40
C ALA A 451 -13.54 3.79 -23.54
N GLY A 452 -14.70 3.90 -24.19
CA GLY A 452 -14.94 4.86 -25.27
C GLY A 452 -15.30 6.27 -24.81
N HIS A 453 -15.70 6.45 -23.55
CA HIS A 453 -16.09 7.76 -23.00
C HIS A 453 -14.85 8.62 -22.68
N LEU A 454 -14.72 9.77 -23.36
CA LEU A 454 -13.63 10.71 -23.13
C LEU A 454 -13.73 11.44 -21.78
N PHE A 455 -14.94 11.62 -21.27
CA PHE A 455 -15.24 12.26 -19.98
C PHE A 455 -16.16 11.36 -19.15
N ARG A 456 -16.23 11.60 -17.84
CA ARG A 456 -17.11 10.88 -16.91
C ARG A 456 -18.52 10.80 -17.50
N HIS A 457 -19.06 9.59 -17.59
CA HIS A 457 -20.38 9.33 -18.15
C HIS A 457 -21.24 8.55 -17.14
N GLN A 458 -22.55 8.81 -17.15
CA GLN A 458 -23.50 8.16 -16.22
C GLN A 458 -23.58 6.64 -16.41
N GLY A 459 -23.23 6.14 -17.59
CA GLY A 459 -23.20 4.72 -17.94
C GLY A 459 -21.88 4.02 -17.59
N ASP A 460 -20.88 4.76 -17.10
CA ASP A 460 -19.56 4.18 -16.81
C ASP A 460 -19.64 3.04 -15.78
N LEU A 461 -18.76 2.06 -15.95
CA LEU A 461 -18.39 1.11 -14.92
C LEU A 461 -17.17 1.61 -14.14
N SER A 462 -17.15 1.40 -12.82
CA SER A 462 -15.92 1.52 -12.05
C SER A 462 -15.37 0.13 -11.81
N ILE A 463 -14.50 -0.35 -12.70
CA ILE A 463 -14.03 -1.74 -12.65
C ILE A 463 -13.16 -1.98 -11.42
N PRO A 464 -12.08 -1.21 -11.17
CA PRO A 464 -11.26 -1.34 -9.98
C PRO A 464 -11.96 -1.01 -8.67
N SER A 465 -13.13 -0.35 -8.67
CA SER A 465 -13.85 -0.01 -7.44
C SER A 465 -15.24 -0.63 -7.40
N SER A 466 -15.44 -1.53 -6.46
CA SER A 466 -16.65 -2.34 -6.24
C SER A 466 -16.85 -3.46 -7.28
N LEU A 467 -16.72 -3.24 -8.59
CA LEU A 467 -17.02 -4.31 -9.55
C LEU A 467 -16.03 -5.48 -9.45
N HIS A 468 -14.72 -5.23 -9.56
CA HIS A 468 -13.68 -6.26 -9.45
C HIS A 468 -13.72 -6.98 -8.10
N GLN A 469 -13.82 -6.23 -7.00
CA GLN A 469 -13.80 -6.78 -5.65
C GLN A 469 -15.00 -7.71 -5.40
N TYR A 470 -16.22 -7.27 -5.73
CA TYR A 470 -17.39 -8.11 -5.53
C TYR A 470 -17.43 -9.27 -6.54
N TRP A 471 -16.99 -9.06 -7.78
CA TRP A 471 -16.88 -10.14 -8.76
C TRP A 471 -15.94 -11.23 -8.26
N SER A 472 -14.72 -10.85 -7.86
CA SER A 472 -13.72 -11.78 -7.32
C SER A 472 -14.17 -12.43 -6.01
N TYR A 473 -14.90 -11.74 -5.14
CA TYR A 473 -15.49 -12.33 -3.95
C TYR A 473 -16.53 -13.42 -4.31
N LEU A 474 -17.44 -13.12 -5.23
CA LEU A 474 -18.51 -14.02 -5.64
C LEU A 474 -18.02 -15.20 -6.49
N THR A 475 -16.82 -15.10 -7.06
CA THR A 475 -16.12 -16.21 -7.72
C THR A 475 -15.12 -16.94 -6.82
N GLY A 476 -15.06 -16.63 -5.51
CA GLY A 476 -14.21 -17.32 -4.53
C GLY A 476 -12.72 -16.97 -4.61
N GLN A 477 -12.39 -15.80 -5.17
CA GLN A 477 -11.03 -15.35 -5.47
C GLN A 477 -10.60 -14.09 -4.71
N ALA A 478 -11.48 -13.54 -3.89
CA ALA A 478 -11.18 -12.49 -2.93
C ALA A 478 -11.96 -12.68 -1.62
N VAL A 479 -11.47 -12.06 -0.55
CA VAL A 479 -12.14 -12.01 0.76
C VAL A 479 -12.12 -10.58 1.29
N PRO A 480 -13.11 -10.18 2.12
CA PRO A 480 -12.99 -8.93 2.85
C PRO A 480 -11.80 -9.00 3.81
N GLY A 481 -11.10 -7.89 3.96
CA GLY A 481 -10.02 -7.70 4.93
C GLY A 481 -10.17 -6.39 5.69
N ASP A 482 -9.26 -6.18 6.63
CA ASP A 482 -9.17 -4.97 7.43
C ASP A 482 -7.86 -4.24 7.14
N ILE A 483 -7.92 -2.91 7.22
CA ILE A 483 -6.79 -2.01 7.02
C ILE A 483 -7.01 -0.73 7.81
N GLU A 484 -5.98 -0.29 8.53
CA GLU A 484 -5.97 0.94 9.30
C GLU A 484 -5.87 2.14 8.36
N TYR A 485 -6.96 2.88 8.25
CA TYR A 485 -7.16 3.83 7.16
C TYR A 485 -7.59 5.21 7.66
N GLU A 486 -6.95 6.27 7.17
CA GLU A 486 -7.35 7.66 7.39
C GLU A 486 -7.66 8.37 6.06
N TYR A 487 -8.85 8.98 5.97
CA TYR A 487 -9.25 9.81 4.84
C TYR A 487 -9.26 11.29 5.25
N ALA A 488 -8.40 12.09 4.64
CA ALA A 488 -8.31 13.52 4.86
C ALA A 488 -8.76 14.28 3.60
N ASP A 489 -9.89 14.97 3.73
CA ASP A 489 -10.37 15.92 2.72
C ASP A 489 -9.69 17.27 2.92
N LEU A 490 -8.90 17.73 1.96
CA LEU A 490 -8.10 18.94 2.08
C LEU A 490 -8.93 20.22 2.27
N GLY A 491 -10.19 20.23 1.82
CA GLY A 491 -11.12 21.33 2.07
C GLY A 491 -11.69 21.35 3.50
N HIS A 492 -11.57 20.26 4.24
CA HIS A 492 -12.24 20.11 5.52
C HIS A 492 -11.49 20.83 6.67
N PRO A 493 -12.17 21.66 7.50
CA PRO A 493 -11.54 22.42 8.60
C PRO A 493 -10.73 21.60 9.61
N SER A 494 -11.05 20.32 9.78
CA SER A 494 -10.33 19.43 10.71
C SER A 494 -9.02 18.88 10.16
N THR A 495 -8.75 19.02 8.86
CA THR A 495 -7.64 18.34 8.17
C THR A 495 -6.27 18.68 8.73
N PRO A 496 -5.93 19.93 9.09
CA PRO A 496 -4.64 20.21 9.72
C PRO A 496 -4.43 19.49 11.07
N ALA A 497 -5.50 19.19 11.80
CA ALA A 497 -5.42 18.39 13.03
C ALA A 497 -5.21 16.90 12.74
N ARG A 498 -5.86 16.37 11.69
CA ARG A 498 -5.67 14.98 11.25
C ARG A 498 -4.26 14.75 10.74
N LEU A 499 -3.71 15.66 9.93
CA LEU A 499 -2.33 15.57 9.44
C LEU A 499 -1.31 15.64 10.57
N ALA A 500 -1.52 16.50 11.57
CA ALA A 500 -0.66 16.55 12.75
C ALA A 500 -0.72 15.25 13.57
N GLU A 501 -1.90 14.63 13.66
CA GLU A 501 -2.07 13.33 14.31
C GLU A 501 -1.38 12.20 13.52
N LEU A 502 -1.50 12.20 12.19
CA LEU A 502 -0.75 11.28 11.32
C LEU A 502 0.77 11.43 11.52
N LEU A 503 1.30 12.66 11.55
CA LEU A 503 2.73 12.90 11.80
C LEU A 503 3.19 12.41 13.18
N ALA A 504 2.34 12.58 14.19
CA ALA A 504 2.67 12.21 15.57
C ALA A 504 2.59 10.70 15.82
N ARG A 505 1.58 10.03 15.25
CA ARG A 505 1.29 8.62 15.55
C ARG A 505 1.88 7.66 14.53
N ARG A 506 1.87 8.02 13.24
CA ARG A 506 2.35 7.18 12.12
C ARG A 506 1.83 5.74 12.16
N ASP A 507 0.61 5.57 12.65
CA ASP A 507 0.02 4.28 13.01
C ASP A 507 -0.99 3.78 11.98
N ARG A 508 -1.10 4.45 10.83
CA ARG A 508 -2.02 4.08 9.76
C ARG A 508 -1.32 3.27 8.70
N ASP A 509 -1.96 2.20 8.24
CA ASP A 509 -1.50 1.40 7.10
C ASP A 509 -1.53 2.24 5.83
N VAL A 510 -2.61 3.00 5.66
CA VAL A 510 -2.90 3.80 4.47
C VAL A 510 -3.54 5.12 4.88
N PHE A 511 -3.19 6.19 4.17
CA PHE A 511 -3.94 7.43 4.23
C PHE A 511 -4.20 7.99 2.83
N CYS A 512 -5.29 8.75 2.70
CA CYS A 512 -5.69 9.43 1.47
C CYS A 512 -5.82 10.93 1.71
N LEU A 513 -5.27 11.73 0.80
CA LEU A 513 -5.30 13.20 0.81
C LEU A 513 -6.13 13.71 -0.39
N ASN A 514 -7.45 13.60 -0.31
CA ASN A 514 -8.31 13.95 -1.44
C ASN A 514 -8.64 15.45 -1.44
N ASP A 515 -8.75 16.02 -2.63
CA ASP A 515 -9.19 17.40 -2.84
C ASP A 515 -10.67 17.42 -3.24
N THR A 516 -11.50 18.07 -2.42
CA THR A 516 -12.89 18.38 -2.79
C THR A 516 -13.00 19.87 -3.10
N ASP A 517 -13.84 20.21 -4.10
CA ASP A 517 -13.93 21.55 -4.68
C ASP A 517 -13.89 22.66 -3.63
N SER A 518 -12.80 23.41 -3.66
CA SER A 518 -12.44 24.44 -2.69
C SER A 518 -12.35 25.81 -3.38
N ASP A 519 -12.69 26.86 -2.64
CA ASP A 519 -12.50 28.27 -3.05
C ASP A 519 -11.01 28.52 -3.42
N PRO A 520 -10.69 29.29 -4.48
CA PRO A 520 -9.32 29.68 -4.81
C PRO A 520 -8.46 30.15 -3.64
N GLU A 521 -9.02 30.84 -2.63
CA GLU A 521 -8.26 31.26 -1.44
C GLU A 521 -7.83 30.08 -0.54
N ALA A 522 -8.62 29.00 -0.50
CA ALA A 522 -8.30 27.78 0.25
C ALA A 522 -7.20 26.95 -0.43
N PHE A 523 -7.04 27.08 -1.75
CA PHE A 523 -6.07 26.32 -2.54
C PHE A 523 -4.62 26.58 -2.10
N ALA A 524 -4.21 27.84 -1.98
CA ALA A 524 -2.85 28.20 -1.56
C ALA A 524 -2.56 27.80 -0.10
N GLU A 525 -3.60 27.62 0.72
CA GLU A 525 -3.46 27.08 2.07
C GLU A 525 -3.26 25.56 2.05
N GLN A 526 -4.03 24.83 1.24
CA GLN A 526 -3.90 23.39 1.05
C GLN A 526 -2.51 23.01 0.51
N GLU A 527 -2.03 23.73 -0.50
CA GLU A 527 -0.70 23.51 -1.06
C GLU A 527 0.40 23.68 0.00
N ARG A 528 0.36 24.78 0.77
CA ARG A 528 1.29 24.98 1.88
C ARG A 528 1.15 23.94 2.99
N MET A 529 -0.01 23.32 3.14
CA MET A 529 -0.25 22.27 4.13
C MET A 529 0.41 20.97 3.69
N LEU A 530 0.25 20.58 2.43
CA LEU A 530 0.89 19.40 1.84
C LEU A 530 2.41 19.55 1.76
N ALA A 531 2.90 20.72 1.35
CA ALA A 531 4.32 21.04 1.30
C ALA A 531 4.99 21.02 2.69
N ASP A 532 4.22 21.15 3.77
CA ASP A 532 4.72 20.97 5.15
C ASP A 532 4.57 19.52 5.61
N PHE A 533 3.46 18.85 5.29
CA PHE A 533 3.16 17.49 5.74
C PHE A 533 4.01 16.42 5.04
N LEU A 534 4.02 16.39 3.70
CA LEU A 534 4.59 15.29 2.93
C LEU A 534 6.11 15.13 3.13
N PRO A 535 6.95 16.19 3.10
CA PRO A 535 8.37 16.05 3.37
C PRO A 535 8.69 15.64 4.81
N ARG A 536 7.80 15.93 5.77
CA ARG A 536 7.95 15.49 7.17
C ARG A 536 7.52 14.03 7.34
N TYR A 537 6.48 13.60 6.62
CA TYR A 537 6.00 12.21 6.72
C TYR A 537 6.94 11.25 6.00
N LEU A 538 7.42 11.62 4.81
CA LEU A 538 8.26 10.79 3.94
C LEU A 538 9.54 11.56 3.53
N PRO A 539 10.50 11.76 4.44
CA PRO A 539 11.65 12.63 4.16
C PRO A 539 12.67 12.01 3.19
N PHE A 540 12.84 10.69 3.18
CA PHE A 540 13.86 9.99 2.40
C PHE A 540 13.44 9.82 0.93
N PRO A 541 14.16 10.40 -0.05
CA PRO A 541 13.86 10.23 -1.47
C PRO A 541 13.97 8.78 -1.94
N ALA A 542 13.13 8.39 -2.91
CA ALA A 542 13.25 7.10 -3.58
C ALA A 542 14.33 7.15 -4.70
N PRO A 543 14.92 6.00 -5.10
CA PRO A 543 16.04 5.96 -6.05
C PRO A 543 15.66 6.36 -7.49
N PHE A 544 14.37 6.37 -7.81
CA PHE A 544 13.85 6.87 -9.10
C PHE A 544 13.58 8.38 -9.10
N GLU A 545 13.91 9.10 -8.04
CA GLU A 545 13.82 10.55 -7.98
C GLU A 545 15.12 11.22 -8.46
N LEU A 546 14.97 12.25 -9.29
CA LEU A 546 16.09 13.04 -9.77
C LEU A 546 16.59 14.04 -8.71
N PRO A 547 17.87 14.45 -8.78
CA PRO A 547 18.41 15.48 -7.90
C PRO A 547 17.63 16.80 -8.01
N ASP A 548 17.44 17.50 -6.89
CA ASP A 548 16.59 18.70 -6.82
C ASP A 548 16.95 19.80 -7.82
N GLY A 549 18.24 19.98 -8.14
CA GLY A 549 18.69 20.92 -9.18
C GLY A 549 18.17 20.57 -10.58
N VAL A 550 18.14 19.28 -10.91
CA VAL A 550 17.57 18.79 -12.18
C VAL A 550 16.06 18.94 -12.18
N VAL A 551 15.41 18.65 -11.04
CA VAL A 551 13.96 18.83 -10.89
C VAL A 551 13.56 20.29 -11.08
N ALA A 552 14.31 21.24 -10.50
CA ALA A 552 14.06 22.67 -10.63
C ALA A 552 14.13 23.15 -12.09
N GLU A 553 15.10 22.67 -12.87
CA GLU A 553 15.17 22.97 -14.31
C GLU A 553 14.02 22.34 -15.09
N ARG A 554 13.69 21.06 -14.82
CA ARG A 554 12.59 20.36 -15.49
C ARG A 554 11.22 20.99 -15.20
N ARG A 555 11.01 21.56 -14.01
CA ARG A 555 9.77 22.26 -13.64
C ARG A 555 9.51 23.53 -14.46
N LYS A 556 10.51 24.05 -15.19
CA LYS A 556 10.31 25.14 -16.15
C LYS A 556 9.59 24.68 -17.43
N MET A 557 9.41 23.37 -17.61
CA MET A 557 8.76 22.76 -18.77
C MET A 557 7.49 22.01 -18.33
N GLY A 558 6.50 21.93 -19.22
CA GLY A 558 5.31 21.11 -18.98
C GLY A 558 5.59 19.61 -19.09
N ALA A 559 4.79 18.78 -18.41
CA ALA A 559 4.98 17.34 -18.34
C ALA A 559 4.94 16.63 -19.72
N SER A 560 4.09 17.08 -20.65
CA SER A 560 4.07 16.57 -22.05
C SER A 560 5.35 16.91 -22.81
N ALA A 561 5.95 18.08 -22.56
CA ALA A 561 7.20 18.48 -23.21
C ALA A 561 8.38 17.63 -22.70
N LEU A 562 8.43 17.37 -21.40
CA LEU A 562 9.41 16.47 -20.79
C LEU A 562 9.31 15.05 -21.36
N TRP A 563 8.09 14.53 -21.55
CA TRP A 563 7.87 13.23 -22.17
C TRP A 563 8.38 13.14 -23.61
N ARG A 564 8.17 14.18 -24.43
CA ARG A 564 8.73 14.20 -25.79
C ARG A 564 10.24 14.25 -25.78
N GLN A 565 10.83 15.04 -24.87
CA GLN A 565 12.28 15.15 -24.76
C GLN A 565 12.91 13.80 -24.36
N SER A 566 12.31 13.07 -23.41
CA SER A 566 12.83 11.76 -23.00
C SER A 566 12.81 10.75 -24.15
N ARG A 567 11.73 10.70 -24.95
CA ARG A 567 11.66 9.84 -26.15
C ARG A 567 12.60 10.27 -27.29
N GLY A 568 12.84 11.57 -27.44
CA GLY A 568 13.81 12.09 -28.41
C GLY A 568 15.25 11.70 -28.06
N ALA A 569 15.61 11.76 -26.78
CA ALA A 569 16.91 11.31 -26.29
C ALA A 569 17.11 9.80 -26.47
N ASP A 570 16.05 9.00 -26.26
CA ASP A 570 16.08 7.55 -26.43
C ASP A 570 16.28 7.12 -27.90
N ARG A 571 15.74 7.89 -28.85
CA ARG A 571 16.02 7.71 -30.29
C ARG A 571 17.48 7.98 -30.63
N HIS A 572 18.09 9.03 -30.07
CA HIS A 572 19.51 9.30 -30.28
C HIS A 572 20.42 8.29 -29.58
N ARG A 573 20.07 7.83 -28.37
CA ARG A 573 20.85 6.79 -27.66
C ARG A 573 20.84 5.46 -28.41
N ARG A 574 19.67 5.01 -28.90
CA ARG A 574 19.56 3.83 -29.78
C ARG A 574 20.30 3.98 -31.12
N GLN A 575 20.51 5.21 -31.59
CA GLN A 575 21.23 5.50 -32.83
C GLN A 575 22.76 5.50 -32.62
N VAL A 576 23.22 5.81 -31.41
CA VAL A 576 24.65 5.77 -31.00
C VAL A 576 25.08 4.37 -30.59
N ASP A 577 24.17 3.56 -30.01
CA ASP A 577 24.43 2.19 -29.55
C ASP A 577 24.09 1.10 -30.58
N ALA A 578 23.98 1.42 -31.87
CA ALA A 578 23.77 0.43 -32.93
C ALA A 578 25.12 -0.10 -33.45
N PRO A 579 25.60 -1.29 -33.02
CA PRO A 579 26.68 -1.96 -33.72
C PRO A 579 26.19 -2.41 -35.09
N THR A 580 26.90 -1.97 -36.12
CA THR A 580 26.81 -2.46 -37.50
C THR A 580 27.03 -3.97 -37.51
N MET A 581 25.98 -4.76 -37.74
CA MET A 581 26.12 -6.18 -38.10
C MET A 581 25.12 -6.57 -39.20
N PRO A 582 25.53 -7.49 -40.09
CA PRO A 582 25.08 -7.55 -41.48
C PRO A 582 23.77 -8.30 -41.67
N ALA A 583 23.15 -8.01 -42.82
CA ALA A 583 21.94 -8.66 -43.31
C ALA A 583 22.10 -10.18 -43.42
N LEU A 584 21.17 -10.93 -42.83
CA LEU A 584 20.90 -12.33 -43.15
C LEU A 584 19.40 -12.51 -43.40
N GLY A 585 19.09 -13.09 -44.55
CA GLY A 585 17.76 -13.16 -45.14
C GLY A 585 16.87 -14.30 -44.61
N VAL A 586 15.58 -14.07 -44.83
CA VAL A 586 14.49 -14.99 -45.20
C VAL A 586 14.57 -16.46 -44.73
N GLY A 587 13.61 -16.81 -43.86
CA GLY A 587 12.71 -17.94 -44.12
C GLY A 587 12.79 -19.16 -43.19
N ARG A 588 11.83 -19.30 -42.26
CA ARG A 588 10.99 -20.51 -42.15
C ARG A 588 9.84 -20.35 -41.14
N GLN A 589 8.63 -20.62 -41.63
CA GLN A 589 7.43 -20.99 -40.88
C GLN A 589 7.75 -22.16 -39.92
N VAL A 590 7.28 -22.09 -38.68
CA VAL A 590 7.16 -23.25 -37.79
C VAL A 590 5.81 -23.22 -37.10
N ASP A 591 5.09 -24.32 -37.29
CA ASP A 591 3.75 -24.62 -36.81
C ASP A 591 3.60 -24.52 -35.29
N ALA A 592 2.45 -24.00 -34.88
CA ALA A 592 1.94 -24.09 -33.53
C ALA A 592 1.35 -25.48 -33.29
N GLN A 593 1.97 -26.31 -32.45
CA GLN A 593 1.29 -27.37 -31.72
C GLN A 593 2.12 -27.85 -30.53
N THR A 594 1.40 -28.21 -29.45
CA THR A 594 1.82 -28.82 -28.17
C THR A 594 2.28 -27.90 -27.02
N VAL A 595 1.29 -27.39 -26.27
CA VAL A 595 1.40 -27.07 -24.84
C VAL A 595 0.66 -28.18 -24.06
N PRO A 596 1.25 -28.83 -23.04
CA PRO A 596 0.53 -29.84 -22.26
C PRO A 596 -0.48 -29.18 -21.30
N ALA A 597 -1.68 -29.77 -21.22
CA ALA A 597 -2.77 -29.32 -20.37
C ALA A 597 -2.43 -29.40 -18.87
N LEU A 598 -2.66 -28.30 -18.14
CA LEU A 598 -2.64 -28.28 -16.68
C LEU A 598 -3.79 -29.14 -16.12
N ARG A 599 -3.46 -30.10 -15.24
CA ARG A 599 -4.44 -30.85 -14.45
C ARG A 599 -5.12 -29.92 -13.45
N VAL A 600 -6.40 -29.65 -13.67
CA VAL A 600 -7.29 -29.00 -12.70
C VAL A 600 -7.74 -30.08 -11.70
N GLY A 601 -7.45 -29.88 -10.41
CA GLY A 601 -7.97 -30.71 -9.32
C GLY A 601 -9.51 -30.61 -9.22
N PRO A 602 -10.18 -31.56 -8.55
CA PRO A 602 -11.63 -31.67 -8.61
C PRO A 602 -12.33 -30.44 -8.04
N ARG A 603 -13.34 -29.97 -8.79
CA ARG A 603 -14.30 -28.94 -8.35
C ARG A 603 -14.91 -29.37 -7.02
N LEU A 604 -14.77 -28.55 -6.00
CA LEU A 604 -15.66 -28.60 -4.84
C LEU A 604 -16.98 -27.99 -5.30
N ASP A 605 -17.95 -28.85 -5.59
CA ASP A 605 -19.31 -28.45 -5.91
C ASP A 605 -19.90 -27.69 -4.72
N ALA A 606 -20.33 -26.44 -4.97
CA ALA A 606 -21.08 -25.66 -4.01
C ALA A 606 -22.43 -26.37 -3.71
N PRO A 607 -22.89 -26.41 -2.45
CA PRO A 607 -24.15 -27.05 -2.11
C PRO A 607 -25.31 -26.34 -2.81
N THR A 608 -26.01 -27.09 -3.65
CA THR A 608 -27.27 -26.69 -4.28
C THR A 608 -28.35 -26.58 -3.20
N LEU A 609 -28.84 -25.36 -2.94
CA LEU A 609 -30.03 -25.14 -2.14
C LEU A 609 -31.26 -25.70 -2.90
N PRO A 610 -32.13 -26.50 -2.27
CA PRO A 610 -33.26 -27.11 -2.96
C PRO A 610 -34.32 -26.07 -3.33
N SER A 611 -34.70 -26.08 -4.61
CA SER A 611 -35.80 -25.27 -5.15
C SER A 611 -37.15 -25.76 -4.62
N MET A 612 -37.84 -24.95 -3.82
CA MET A 612 -39.26 -25.18 -3.53
C MET A 612 -40.09 -24.75 -4.75
N ARG A 613 -40.55 -25.74 -5.52
CA ARG A 613 -41.65 -25.56 -6.47
C ARG A 613 -42.97 -25.53 -5.70
N ILE A 614 -43.65 -24.39 -5.74
CA ILE A 614 -45.05 -24.28 -5.32
C ILE A 614 -45.90 -24.92 -6.43
N ALA A 615 -46.53 -26.06 -6.13
CA ALA A 615 -47.57 -26.65 -6.96
C ALA A 615 -48.93 -26.39 -6.32
N ALA A 616 -49.82 -25.76 -7.08
CA ALA A 616 -51.21 -25.57 -6.73
C ALA A 616 -52.02 -26.83 -7.08
N ALA A 617 -52.80 -27.36 -6.13
CA ALA A 617 -53.95 -28.22 -6.41
C ALA A 617 -54.97 -28.12 -5.27
N ARG A 618 -56.25 -27.99 -5.66
CA ARG A 618 -57.45 -27.88 -4.83
C ARG A 618 -58.01 -29.26 -4.43
N ALA A 619 -58.83 -29.21 -3.36
CA ALA A 619 -59.85 -30.16 -2.86
C ALA A 619 -59.44 -30.88 -1.56
N ALA A 620 -60.30 -31.22 -0.61
CA ALA A 620 -61.58 -30.73 -0.10
C ALA A 620 -61.87 -31.54 1.20
N GLU A 621 -62.37 -30.88 2.24
CA GLU A 621 -63.21 -31.40 3.36
C GLU A 621 -62.68 -32.32 4.48
N GLN A 622 -63.26 -32.06 5.67
CA GLN A 622 -63.27 -32.78 6.96
C GLN A 622 -62.00 -32.58 7.82
N GLY A 623 -61.99 -31.95 9.01
CA GLY A 623 -63.04 -31.66 9.97
C GLY A 623 -62.63 -32.28 11.31
N THR A 624 -61.89 -31.57 12.17
CA THR A 624 -61.88 -31.71 13.65
C THR A 624 -60.87 -30.76 14.30
N VAL A 625 -61.35 -30.02 15.30
CA VAL A 625 -60.66 -29.21 16.32
C VAL A 625 -60.77 -30.03 17.63
N PRO A 626 -59.82 -30.07 18.61
CA PRO A 626 -59.50 -28.94 19.52
C PRO A 626 -58.09 -29.03 20.21
N PRO A 627 -57.82 -28.37 21.37
CA PRO A 627 -57.43 -26.97 21.48
C PRO A 627 -56.15 -26.78 22.34
N GLY A 628 -55.63 -25.55 22.44
CA GLY A 628 -54.92 -25.15 23.67
C GLY A 628 -53.89 -24.03 23.58
N TRP A 629 -54.23 -22.90 24.21
CA TRP A 629 -53.39 -22.02 25.02
C TRP A 629 -52.16 -21.37 24.33
N GLY A 630 -51.95 -20.06 24.33
CA GLY A 630 -52.57 -18.97 25.05
C GLY A 630 -51.91 -17.67 24.57
N THR A 631 -52.68 -16.61 24.63
CA THR A 631 -52.41 -15.29 24.07
C THR A 631 -51.68 -14.35 25.04
N TYR A 632 -50.96 -13.39 24.44
CA TYR A 632 -50.62 -12.02 24.91
C TYR A 632 -49.51 -11.81 25.97
N PRO A 633 -48.95 -10.58 26.08
CA PRO A 633 -48.82 -9.50 25.08
C PRO A 633 -47.42 -8.84 25.02
N ALA A 634 -47.26 -8.01 23.99
CA ALA A 634 -46.28 -6.93 23.92
C ALA A 634 -46.59 -5.84 24.97
N ASP A 635 -45.56 -5.21 25.52
CA ASP A 635 -45.69 -3.85 26.03
C ASP A 635 -44.40 -3.04 25.84
N GLN A 636 -44.62 -1.74 25.66
CA GLN A 636 -43.73 -0.71 25.11
C GLN A 636 -42.82 -0.04 26.18
N PRO A 637 -42.00 0.98 25.83
CA PRO A 637 -40.69 1.24 26.45
C PRO A 637 -40.74 2.18 27.66
N GLY A 638 -39.69 2.11 28.50
CA GLY A 638 -39.48 2.97 29.67
C GLY A 638 -38.02 3.39 29.83
N GLU A 639 -37.83 4.55 30.44
CA GLU A 639 -36.69 5.46 30.37
C GLU A 639 -35.44 5.12 31.19
N ARG A 640 -34.33 5.75 30.77
CA ARG A 640 -33.16 6.29 31.51
C ARG A 640 -33.03 5.98 33.03
N ARG A 641 -31.84 5.54 33.43
CA ARG A 641 -30.91 6.29 34.33
C ARG A 641 -29.59 5.52 34.56
N ASP A 642 -28.49 6.26 34.42
CA ASP A 642 -27.20 6.26 35.12
C ASP A 642 -26.69 4.97 35.82
N ALA A 643 -25.56 4.46 35.32
CA ALA A 643 -24.34 4.14 36.08
C ALA A 643 -23.15 4.01 35.11
#